data_AF-A0A6L7WL08-F1
#
_entry.id   AF-A0A6L7WL08-F1
#
_cell.length_a   1.000
_cell.length_b   1.000
_cell.length_c   1.000
_cell.angle_alpha   90.00
_cell.angle_beta   90.00
_cell.angle_gamma   90.00
#
_symmetry.space_group_name_H-M   'P 1'
#
loop_
_entity.id
_entity.type
_entity.pdbx_description
1 polymer ?
#
loop_
_entity_poly.entity_id
_entity_poly.type
_entity_poly.pdbx_seq_one_letter_code
_entity_poly.pdbx_strand_id
1 'polypeptide(L)'
;MAEVLRRRFFESESIRDPNSYKSHVIGIVKGIAKLDETTQRGKKEAEERFLHSFPFHPDMTDVLYSRWTQIASFQRTRGILRTLATALRDAASWDRSPLVGPAVLLAEPDSANVSEAVRELAGVASTDDVQGKKTEWVPLLEAELDKAREVQRECAALQPAREAEQAVVAVFLYSQPAGQKAHTPELLRLVGGSGPDRIELEKGLLRWRETSWFLDDADIGDDAAGYGAERGLPKSWRLGNAPNLKQMHDQACKDRVTADMVEARLEDFVRKTKPLTSGAAAAGAGVHVLPKSPREVADDGSFRYAILGPDAASESGKPSRIATQFLDETTGPNRPRVNRNAVVIAVPSREGLDAARTRVRALLGWEDVESQLATKTVDPVRSQRLRRQKTNTREELPSVIRQAYGIVVTVDAENSVHAFKLPASGQPLFEEIKGHEKTRLTDTPVNAEALLPGGPYDLWQEGEDARFASQLAGAFARHPRLPKVLKPKLVTDTVLAGVREGLFVARLRRPDGSFRTWWRETVEPEAAGDEALEIVLPEKAELTRLPESLLAPRKLPSLWTDDGSGDETGSALPVSTLLDYFVGGHVAIIPRDHYEDRVTIPECAAETVLDTVRQAVERGTVWLTNPPATSWKEPVPAGALTDKATLRPPPDPLTPQDLLSEAMRAAAWREDAATGLALAQALSQERSANLPWGLVREGIRTAINAHWLVLEDGSTDPSCEYDQARQLQIRVRTDSPPPPPPPSAAAKLDVGQLQELADRAPTL
;
A
#
# COMPACT_ATOMS: atom_id res chain seq x y z
N MET A 1 12.19 31.29 66.93
CA MET A 1 10.85 31.72 66.45
C MET A 1 9.72 30.91 67.09
N ALA A 2 9.77 29.57 67.03
CA ALA A 2 8.72 28.71 67.61
C ALA A 2 8.36 29.05 69.06
N GLU A 3 9.33 29.39 69.92
CA GLU A 3 9.06 29.82 71.30
C GLU A 3 8.20 31.10 71.39
N VAL A 4 8.42 32.07 70.49
CA VAL A 4 7.62 33.29 70.42
C VAL A 4 6.18 32.96 69.98
N LEU A 5 6.03 32.09 68.98
CA LEU A 5 4.72 31.65 68.50
C LEU A 5 3.96 30.90 69.60
N ARG A 6 4.63 30.00 70.33
CA ARG A 6 4.05 29.25 71.46
C ARG A 6 3.47 30.17 72.52
N ARG A 7 4.26 31.13 73.01
CA ARG A 7 3.83 32.10 74.04
C ARG A 7 2.68 33.00 73.60
N ARG A 8 2.45 33.15 72.30
CA ARG A 8 1.41 34.03 71.73
C ARG A 8 0.11 33.30 71.42
N PHE A 9 0.17 32.04 71.01
CA PHE A 9 -1.00 31.30 70.52
C PHE A 9 -1.53 30.23 71.48
N PHE A 10 -0.74 29.82 72.45
CA PHE A 10 -1.10 28.71 73.34
C PHE A 10 -0.93 29.10 74.81
N GLU A 11 -1.71 28.46 75.67
CA GLU A 11 -1.61 28.63 77.11
C GLU A 11 -0.26 28.09 77.61
N SER A 12 0.45 28.89 78.40
CA SER A 12 1.80 28.58 78.89
C SER A 12 1.91 27.21 79.58
N GLU A 13 0.86 26.79 80.30
CA GLU A 13 0.81 25.52 81.01
C GLU A 13 0.72 24.31 80.06
N SER A 14 0.08 24.46 78.89
CA SER A 14 -0.10 23.38 77.91
C SER A 14 1.19 22.97 77.18
N ILE A 15 2.26 23.77 77.27
CA ILE A 15 3.53 23.53 76.55
C ILE A 15 4.75 23.61 77.48
N ARG A 16 4.52 23.64 78.80
CA ARG A 16 5.58 23.81 79.80
C ARG A 16 6.43 22.55 79.99
N ASP A 17 5.84 21.37 79.84
CA ASP A 17 6.53 20.08 79.98
C ASP A 17 6.77 19.42 78.61
N PRO A 18 8.02 19.40 78.10
CA PRO A 18 8.36 18.72 76.86
C PRO A 18 8.06 17.23 76.82
N ASN A 19 7.97 16.57 77.97
CA ASN A 19 7.66 15.14 78.01
C ASN A 19 6.21 14.85 77.60
N SER A 20 5.29 15.81 77.80
CA SER A 20 3.87 15.66 77.47
C SER A 20 3.60 15.46 75.97
N TYR A 21 4.44 16.04 75.10
CA TYR A 21 4.27 15.98 73.64
C TYR A 21 5.37 15.20 72.92
N LYS A 22 6.32 14.62 73.66
CA LYS A 22 7.45 13.85 73.07
C LYS A 22 6.99 12.65 72.26
N SER A 23 5.94 11.96 72.70
CA SER A 23 5.34 10.82 71.98
C SER A 23 4.74 11.25 70.63
N HIS A 24 4.09 12.41 70.57
CA HIS A 24 3.58 12.98 69.32
C HIS A 24 4.73 13.32 68.36
N VAL A 25 5.80 13.94 68.85
CA VAL A 25 6.97 14.28 68.03
C VAL A 25 7.63 13.03 67.45
N ILE A 26 7.84 11.98 68.24
CA ILE A 26 8.39 10.70 67.75
C ILE A 26 7.48 10.10 66.66
N GLY A 27 6.16 10.15 66.86
CA GLY A 27 5.18 9.68 65.86
C GLY A 27 5.30 10.42 64.53
N ILE A 28 5.35 11.76 64.58
CA ILE A 28 5.49 12.64 63.42
C ILE A 28 6.81 12.37 62.68
N VAL A 29 7.94 12.36 63.40
CA VAL A 29 9.26 12.15 62.78
C VAL A 29 9.35 10.74 62.19
N LYS A 30 8.76 9.73 62.84
CA LYS A 30 8.66 8.37 62.29
C LYS A 30 7.84 8.34 61.00
N GLY A 31 6.77 9.12 60.90
CA GLY A 31 5.97 9.30 59.69
C GLY A 31 6.80 9.90 58.56
N ILE A 32 7.43 11.06 58.80
CA ILE A 32 8.26 11.76 57.82
C ILE A 32 9.46 10.91 57.38
N ALA A 33 10.09 10.17 58.30
CA ALA A 33 11.21 9.28 58.00
C ALA A 33 10.85 8.11 57.08
N LYS A 34 9.56 7.81 56.84
CA LYS A 34 9.14 6.86 55.80
C LYS A 34 9.14 7.48 54.39
N LEU A 35 9.06 8.82 54.31
CA LEU A 35 8.94 9.58 53.06
C LEU A 35 10.28 10.18 52.62
N ASP A 36 11.11 10.61 53.58
CA ASP A 36 12.37 11.33 53.33
C ASP A 36 13.59 10.58 53.92
N GLU A 37 14.50 10.17 53.04
CA GLU A 37 15.72 9.44 53.44
C GLU A 37 16.65 10.26 54.33
N THR A 38 16.72 11.58 54.14
CA THR A 38 17.56 12.44 54.97
C THR A 38 17.07 12.41 56.42
N THR A 39 15.76 12.53 56.62
CA THR A 39 15.13 12.38 57.93
C THR A 39 15.31 10.96 58.48
N GLN A 40 15.28 9.93 57.64
CA GLN A 40 15.51 8.55 58.07
C GLN A 40 16.94 8.31 58.60
N ARG A 41 17.95 8.93 57.99
CA ARG A 41 19.36 8.82 58.41
C ARG A 41 19.64 9.65 59.67
N GLY A 42 19.01 10.83 59.79
CA GLY A 42 19.19 11.77 60.91
C GLY A 42 17.97 11.85 61.86
N LYS A 43 17.42 10.71 62.28
CA LYS A 43 16.18 10.68 63.08
C LYS A 43 16.30 11.42 64.41
N LYS A 44 17.44 11.32 65.09
CA LYS A 44 17.64 11.95 66.40
C LYS A 44 17.68 13.48 66.27
N GLU A 45 18.43 13.98 65.30
CA GLU A 45 18.52 15.40 64.99
C GLU A 45 17.14 15.96 64.55
N ALA A 46 16.38 15.17 63.78
CA ALA A 46 15.02 15.52 63.41
C ALA A 46 14.08 15.56 64.63
N GLU A 47 14.12 14.56 65.52
CA GLU A 47 13.36 14.54 66.77
C GLU A 47 13.67 15.76 67.65
N GLU A 48 14.94 16.11 67.83
CA GLU A 48 15.35 17.31 68.57
C GLU A 48 14.81 18.59 67.93
N ARG A 49 14.94 18.72 66.60
CA ARG A 49 14.42 19.88 65.85
C ARG A 49 12.91 20.02 65.98
N PHE A 50 12.17 18.93 65.88
CA PHE A 50 10.72 18.94 66.07
C PHE A 50 10.33 19.21 67.53
N LEU A 51 11.03 18.66 68.52
CA LEU A 51 10.80 18.94 69.95
C LEU A 51 10.96 20.42 70.29
N HIS A 52 11.95 21.09 69.69
CA HIS A 52 12.17 22.53 69.87
C HIS A 52 11.10 23.39 69.19
N SER A 53 10.53 22.91 68.08
CA SER A 53 9.55 23.65 67.28
C SER A 53 8.09 23.37 67.65
N PHE A 54 7.80 22.24 68.31
CA PHE A 54 6.45 21.79 68.63
C PHE A 54 5.64 22.87 69.39
N PRO A 55 4.37 23.11 69.04
CA PRO A 55 3.54 22.37 68.08
C PRO A 55 3.66 22.83 66.62
N PHE A 56 4.65 23.65 66.24
CA PHE A 56 4.79 24.14 64.86
C PHE A 56 5.71 23.28 64.01
N HIS A 57 5.32 22.99 62.76
CA HIS A 57 6.16 22.30 61.80
C HIS A 57 7.40 23.16 61.47
N PRO A 58 8.64 22.66 61.71
CA PRO A 58 9.85 23.46 61.55
C PRO A 58 10.03 23.95 60.10
N ASP A 59 9.89 23.07 59.11
CA ASP A 59 10.03 23.46 57.68
C ASP A 59 9.00 24.53 57.26
N MET A 60 7.76 24.50 57.78
CA MET A 60 6.76 25.54 57.49
C MET A 60 7.20 26.90 58.05
N THR A 61 7.67 26.92 59.30
CA THR A 61 8.16 28.16 59.92
C THR A 61 9.40 28.69 59.24
N ASP A 62 10.28 27.81 58.76
CA ASP A 62 11.49 28.17 58.04
C ASP A 62 11.17 28.76 56.67
N VAL A 63 10.19 28.24 55.94
CA VAL A 63 9.76 28.83 54.65
C VAL A 63 9.17 30.23 54.85
N LEU A 64 8.29 30.40 55.84
CA LEU A 64 7.71 31.70 56.18
C LEU A 64 8.76 32.71 56.63
N TYR A 65 9.79 32.27 57.34
CA TYR A 65 10.85 33.18 57.80
C TYR A 65 11.90 33.45 56.72
N SER A 66 12.46 32.40 56.12
CA SER A 66 13.59 32.52 55.19
C SER A 66 13.16 33.11 53.85
N ARG A 67 11.96 32.77 53.34
CA ARG A 67 11.50 33.18 52.00
C ARG A 67 10.50 34.33 52.07
N TRP A 68 9.41 34.18 52.81
CA TRP A 68 8.33 35.18 52.79
C TRP A 68 8.72 36.53 53.38
N THR A 69 9.67 36.59 54.32
CA THR A 69 10.19 37.88 54.82
C THR A 69 11.04 38.66 53.81
N GLN A 70 11.43 38.03 52.70
CA GLN A 70 12.10 38.68 51.59
C GLN A 70 11.12 39.50 50.72
N ILE A 71 9.82 39.20 50.80
CA ILE A 71 8.78 39.94 50.07
C ILE A 71 8.54 41.27 50.78
N ALA A 72 8.74 42.40 50.08
CA ALA A 72 8.72 43.73 50.70
C ALA A 72 7.37 44.10 51.36
N SER A 73 6.26 43.62 50.81
CA SER A 73 4.91 43.84 51.35
C SER A 73 4.57 42.94 52.55
N PHE A 74 5.35 41.89 52.78
CA PHE A 74 5.15 41.00 53.91
C PHE A 74 5.77 41.61 55.18
N GLN A 75 4.95 41.83 56.21
CA GLN A 75 5.35 42.53 57.44
C GLN A 75 6.23 41.69 58.37
N ARG A 76 7.25 40.99 57.83
CA ARG A 76 8.19 40.09 58.51
C ARG A 76 7.52 39.31 59.66
N THR A 77 8.00 39.48 60.89
CA THR A 77 7.49 38.80 62.08
C THR A 77 6.02 39.08 62.37
N ARG A 78 5.51 40.31 62.10
CA ARG A 78 4.09 40.65 62.28
C ARG A 78 3.22 39.95 61.25
N GLY A 79 3.70 39.83 60.01
CA GLY A 79 3.06 39.06 58.94
C GLY A 79 2.87 37.60 59.36
N ILE A 80 3.96 36.93 59.75
CA ILE A 80 3.93 35.53 60.21
C ILE A 80 2.93 35.33 61.37
N LEU A 81 2.97 36.21 62.38
CA LEU A 81 2.05 36.13 63.51
C LEU A 81 0.59 36.30 63.06
N ARG A 82 0.30 37.28 62.20
CA ARG A 82 -1.07 37.52 61.73
C ARG A 82 -1.59 36.35 60.89
N THR A 83 -0.79 35.84 59.96
CA THR A 83 -1.17 34.70 59.11
C THR A 83 -1.45 33.47 59.96
N LEU A 84 -0.55 33.11 60.90
CA LEU A 84 -0.76 31.95 61.77
C LEU A 84 -1.90 32.13 62.76
N ALA A 85 -2.12 33.34 63.29
CA ALA A 85 -3.27 33.63 64.15
C ALA A 85 -4.59 33.37 63.42
N THR A 86 -4.68 33.86 62.18
CA THR A 86 -5.85 33.70 61.31
C THR A 86 -6.06 32.22 60.97
N ALA A 87 -5.01 31.55 60.52
CA ALA A 87 -5.03 30.12 60.18
C ALA A 87 -5.47 29.24 61.36
N LEU A 88 -4.87 29.46 62.55
CA LEU A 88 -5.21 28.69 63.75
C LEU A 88 -6.65 28.94 64.22
N ARG A 89 -7.11 30.20 64.17
CA ARG A 89 -8.48 30.55 64.54
C ARG A 89 -9.49 29.85 63.61
N ASP A 90 -9.22 29.85 62.30
CA ASP A 90 -10.11 29.25 61.31
C ASP A 90 -10.06 27.71 61.35
N ALA A 91 -8.90 27.12 61.70
CA ALA A 91 -8.70 25.68 61.79
C ALA A 91 -9.19 25.06 63.11
N ALA A 92 -9.34 25.84 64.18
CA ALA A 92 -9.58 25.35 65.54
C ALA A 92 -10.82 24.45 65.70
N SER A 93 -11.84 24.62 64.86
CA SER A 93 -13.08 23.85 64.93
C SER A 93 -13.02 22.48 64.24
N TRP A 94 -12.07 22.27 63.31
CA TRP A 94 -12.05 21.08 62.44
C TRP A 94 -10.69 20.39 62.33
N ASP A 95 -9.56 21.09 62.45
CA ASP A 95 -8.25 20.46 62.42
C ASP A 95 -7.95 19.79 63.78
N ARG A 96 -7.67 18.48 63.73
CA ARG A 96 -7.32 17.66 64.90
C ARG A 96 -5.85 17.28 64.94
N SER A 97 -5.04 17.79 64.01
CA SER A 97 -3.61 17.52 63.97
C SER A 97 -2.91 18.06 65.23
N PRO A 98 -2.07 17.26 65.91
CA PRO A 98 -1.24 17.75 67.01
C PRO A 98 -0.12 18.68 66.53
N LEU A 99 0.16 18.71 65.22
CA LEU A 99 1.17 19.53 64.59
C LEU A 99 0.53 20.61 63.71
N VAL A 100 0.86 21.86 63.98
CA VAL A 100 0.54 23.02 63.17
C VAL A 100 1.44 23.00 61.91
N GLY A 101 0.95 22.37 60.86
CA GLY A 101 1.57 22.25 59.54
C GLY A 101 0.71 22.88 58.43
N PRO A 102 0.91 22.52 57.15
CA PRO A 102 0.16 23.12 56.03
C PRO A 102 -1.36 22.95 56.13
N ALA A 103 -1.84 21.92 56.83
CA ALA A 103 -3.26 21.67 57.06
C ALA A 103 -4.01 22.89 57.61
N VAL A 104 -3.42 23.64 58.56
CA VAL A 104 -4.08 24.82 59.16
C VAL A 104 -4.30 25.96 58.18
N LEU A 105 -3.61 25.94 57.04
CA LEU A 105 -3.77 26.94 55.98
C LEU A 105 -4.90 26.57 55.01
N LEU A 106 -5.47 25.36 55.08
CA LEU A 106 -6.62 24.99 54.27
C LEU A 106 -7.90 25.62 54.83
N ALA A 107 -8.92 25.79 53.98
CA ALA A 107 -10.26 26.09 54.46
C ALA A 107 -10.88 24.84 55.11
N GLU A 108 -12.01 25.01 55.81
CA GLU A 108 -12.77 23.88 56.34
C GLU A 108 -13.06 22.81 55.27
N PRO A 109 -13.21 21.53 55.66
CA PRO A 109 -13.53 20.45 54.71
C PRO A 109 -14.70 20.81 53.80
N ASP A 110 -14.63 20.38 52.53
CA ASP A 110 -15.62 20.64 51.48
C ASP A 110 -15.82 22.11 51.06
N SER A 111 -15.10 23.06 51.66
CA SER A 111 -15.10 24.45 51.19
C SER A 111 -14.41 24.57 49.83
N ALA A 112 -15.08 25.24 48.88
CA ALA A 112 -14.52 25.53 47.55
C ALA A 112 -13.44 26.62 47.57
N ASN A 113 -13.47 27.49 48.57
CA ASN A 113 -12.63 28.69 48.62
C ASN A 113 -11.30 28.44 49.34
N VAL A 114 -10.32 29.31 49.09
CA VAL A 114 -9.11 29.40 49.93
C VAL A 114 -9.43 29.95 51.33
N SER A 115 -8.66 29.57 52.34
CA SER A 115 -8.76 30.11 53.71
C SER A 115 -8.44 31.62 53.75
N GLU A 116 -8.85 32.31 54.82
CA GLU A 116 -8.51 33.73 54.99
C GLU A 116 -6.98 33.94 55.05
N ALA A 117 -6.27 33.02 55.71
CA ALA A 117 -4.81 33.03 55.78
C ALA A 117 -4.14 32.85 54.41
N VAL A 118 -4.61 31.91 53.58
CA VAL A 118 -4.08 31.72 52.21
C VAL A 118 -4.47 32.88 51.31
N ARG A 119 -5.67 33.45 51.44
CA ARG A 119 -6.08 34.66 50.70
C ARG A 119 -5.17 35.85 51.00
N GLU A 120 -4.79 36.02 52.27
CA GLU A 120 -3.84 37.05 52.69
C GLU A 120 -2.45 36.82 52.07
N LEU A 121 -1.92 35.59 52.16
CA LEU A 121 -0.64 35.21 51.57
C LEU A 121 -0.65 35.37 50.04
N ALA A 122 -1.74 34.98 49.38
CA ALA A 122 -1.97 35.20 47.95
C ALA A 122 -1.92 36.68 47.60
N GLY A 123 -2.59 37.54 48.37
CA GLY A 123 -2.55 39.00 48.18
C GLY A 123 -1.15 39.60 48.33
N VAL A 124 -0.34 39.08 49.26
CA VAL A 124 1.08 39.47 49.42
C VAL A 124 1.88 39.00 48.19
N ALA A 125 1.74 37.74 47.78
CA ALA A 125 2.42 37.19 46.61
C ALA A 125 2.03 37.93 45.31
N SER A 126 0.81 38.46 45.22
CA SER A 126 0.36 39.28 44.08
C SER A 126 1.10 40.61 43.93
N THR A 127 1.79 41.07 44.99
CA THR A 127 2.57 42.32 44.97
C THR A 127 4.05 42.11 44.65
N ASP A 128 4.51 40.87 44.62
CA ASP A 128 5.88 40.49 44.27
C ASP A 128 6.06 40.48 42.74
N ASP A 129 6.13 41.68 42.17
CA ASP A 129 5.95 41.93 40.73
C ASP A 129 7.30 41.93 39.99
N VAL A 130 7.69 40.77 39.43
CA VAL A 130 8.93 40.66 38.62
C VAL A 130 8.71 41.09 37.15
N GLN A 131 7.45 41.30 36.70
CA GLN A 131 7.14 41.57 35.28
C GLN A 131 6.07 42.65 35.02
N GLY A 132 5.69 43.44 36.03
CA GLY A 132 4.74 44.56 35.86
C GLY A 132 3.29 44.14 35.63
N LYS A 133 2.93 42.90 35.99
CA LYS A 133 1.57 42.38 35.90
C LYS A 133 1.23 41.62 37.18
N LYS A 134 0.35 42.20 37.99
CA LYS A 134 -0.19 41.56 39.19
C LYS A 134 -0.78 40.20 38.86
N THR A 135 -0.27 39.17 39.53
CA THR A 135 -0.78 37.81 39.42
C THR A 135 -1.95 37.66 40.39
N GLU A 136 -3.12 37.24 39.92
CA GLU A 136 -4.25 36.92 40.78
C GLU A 136 -4.10 35.47 41.30
N TRP A 137 -3.45 35.30 42.45
CA TRP A 137 -3.15 33.98 43.01
C TRP A 137 -4.37 33.25 43.55
N VAL A 138 -5.41 33.97 44.00
CA VAL A 138 -6.60 33.35 44.62
C VAL A 138 -7.34 32.43 43.63
N PRO A 139 -7.74 32.86 42.42
CA PRO A 139 -8.39 31.98 41.45
C PRO A 139 -7.51 30.78 41.03
N LEU A 140 -6.19 30.98 40.95
CA LEU A 140 -5.24 29.92 40.61
C LEU A 140 -5.22 28.83 41.69
N LEU A 141 -5.13 29.25 42.95
CA LEU A 141 -5.11 28.33 44.09
C LEU A 141 -6.44 27.61 44.26
N GLU A 142 -7.57 28.29 44.06
CA GLU A 142 -8.89 27.66 44.07
C GLU A 142 -8.98 26.57 43.00
N ALA A 143 -8.55 26.85 41.76
CA ALA A 143 -8.54 25.87 40.68
C ALA A 143 -7.60 24.67 40.93
N GLU A 144 -6.45 24.88 41.58
CA GLU A 144 -5.52 23.80 41.93
C GLU A 144 -5.98 22.99 43.15
N LEU A 145 -6.61 23.64 44.14
CA LEU A 145 -7.23 22.97 45.28
C LEU A 145 -8.44 22.12 44.85
N ASP A 146 -9.24 22.59 43.91
CA ASP A 146 -10.33 21.81 43.32
C ASP A 146 -9.82 20.47 42.75
N LYS A 147 -8.74 20.52 41.96
CA LYS A 147 -8.09 19.31 41.43
C LYS A 147 -7.48 18.46 42.53
N ALA A 148 -6.86 19.07 43.53
CA ALA A 148 -6.32 18.33 44.65
C ALA A 148 -7.42 17.60 45.43
N ARG A 149 -8.62 18.20 45.58
CA ARG A 149 -9.80 17.53 46.17
C ARG A 149 -10.29 16.38 45.31
N GLU A 150 -10.25 16.48 43.98
CA GLU A 150 -10.55 15.34 43.10
C GLU A 150 -9.55 14.20 43.28
N VAL A 151 -8.24 14.52 43.30
CA VAL A 151 -7.18 13.56 43.61
C VAL A 151 -7.40 12.93 44.99
N GLN A 152 -7.81 13.73 45.97
CA GLN A 152 -8.11 13.31 47.33
C GLN A 152 -9.25 12.28 47.38
N ARG A 153 -10.27 12.43 46.51
CA ARG A 153 -11.37 11.49 46.36
C ARG A 153 -10.93 10.19 45.68
N GLU A 154 -10.03 10.27 44.69
CA GLU A 154 -9.47 9.10 44.00
C GLU A 154 -8.51 8.28 44.91
N CYS A 155 -7.77 8.95 45.80
CA CYS A 155 -6.81 8.37 46.74
C CYS A 155 -7.33 8.40 48.19
N ALA A 156 -8.23 7.45 48.53
CA ALA A 156 -8.90 7.39 49.83
C ALA A 156 -7.94 7.39 51.04
N ALA A 157 -6.73 6.83 50.90
CA ALA A 157 -5.71 6.78 51.94
C ALA A 157 -5.20 8.16 52.38
N LEU A 158 -5.33 9.18 51.53
CA LEU A 158 -4.93 10.56 51.80
C LEU A 158 -6.09 11.38 52.41
N GLN A 159 -7.33 10.89 52.39
CA GLN A 159 -8.49 11.71 52.83
C GLN A 159 -8.40 12.22 54.27
N PRO A 160 -7.92 11.44 55.26
CA PRO A 160 -7.98 11.84 56.67
C PRO A 160 -7.21 13.12 56.99
N ALA A 161 -6.10 13.41 56.30
CA ALA A 161 -5.30 14.60 56.56
C ALA A 161 -5.17 15.54 55.35
N ARG A 162 -5.83 15.24 54.22
CA ARG A 162 -5.89 16.13 53.04
C ARG A 162 -4.52 16.44 52.44
N GLU A 163 -3.63 15.45 52.37
CA GLU A 163 -2.24 15.66 51.95
C GLU A 163 -2.09 16.21 50.53
N ALA A 164 -3.02 15.91 49.61
CA ALA A 164 -2.99 16.45 48.25
C ALA A 164 -3.24 17.96 48.26
N GLU A 165 -4.20 18.43 49.07
CA GLU A 165 -4.49 19.86 49.23
C GLU A 165 -3.37 20.58 49.99
N GLN A 166 -2.82 19.93 51.03
CA GLN A 166 -1.63 20.43 51.74
C GLN A 166 -0.45 20.61 50.79
N ALA A 167 -0.28 19.71 49.81
CA ALA A 167 0.78 19.83 48.81
C ALA A 167 0.61 21.06 47.91
N VAL A 168 -0.62 21.41 47.51
CA VAL A 168 -0.88 22.66 46.74
C VAL A 168 -0.40 23.88 47.51
N VAL A 169 -0.81 24.00 48.78
CA VAL A 169 -0.44 25.14 49.62
C VAL A 169 1.06 25.13 49.95
N ALA A 170 1.63 23.96 50.22
CA ALA A 170 3.07 23.80 50.44
C ALA A 170 3.87 24.27 49.23
N VAL A 171 3.54 23.80 48.02
CA VAL A 171 4.20 24.23 46.79
C VAL A 171 4.01 25.73 46.57
N PHE A 172 2.82 26.28 46.83
CA PHE A 172 2.59 27.72 46.77
C PHE A 172 3.53 28.49 47.72
N LEU A 173 3.63 28.09 48.99
CA LEU A 173 4.51 28.71 49.97
C LEU A 173 5.98 28.69 49.53
N TYR A 174 6.44 27.57 48.97
CA TYR A 174 7.80 27.43 48.46
C TYR A 174 8.05 28.18 47.15
N SER A 175 7.01 28.46 46.36
CA SER A 175 7.13 29.16 45.07
C SER A 175 7.32 30.68 45.22
N GLN A 176 7.24 31.22 46.44
CA GLN A 176 7.42 32.63 46.76
C GLN A 176 8.74 32.89 47.51
N PRO A 177 9.42 34.05 47.29
CA PRO A 177 9.18 35.02 46.21
C PRO A 177 9.40 34.42 44.82
N ALA A 178 9.00 35.14 43.76
CA ALA A 178 9.06 34.65 42.39
C ALA A 178 10.45 34.08 42.01
N GLY A 179 10.46 32.90 41.39
CA GLY A 179 11.69 32.19 41.00
C GLY A 179 12.14 31.11 42.00
N GLN A 180 11.57 31.07 43.21
CA GLN A 180 11.78 30.00 44.17
C GLN A 180 11.01 28.73 43.80
N LYS A 181 11.44 27.58 44.34
CA LYS A 181 10.82 26.27 44.13
C LYS A 181 10.94 25.36 45.34
N ALA A 182 10.08 24.36 45.44
CA ALA A 182 10.19 23.28 46.42
C ALA A 182 10.98 22.13 45.80
N HIS A 183 12.00 21.61 46.47
CA HIS A 183 12.56 20.31 46.10
C HIS A 183 11.68 19.20 46.67
N THR A 184 11.59 18.07 45.98
CA THR A 184 10.72 16.96 46.43
C THR A 184 10.96 16.52 47.88
N PRO A 185 12.20 16.37 48.37
CA PRO A 185 12.43 16.08 49.79
C PRO A 185 11.87 17.15 50.73
N GLU A 186 11.91 18.43 50.36
CA GLU A 186 11.32 19.52 51.16
C GLU A 186 9.79 19.43 51.20
N LEU A 187 9.18 19.15 50.04
CA LEU A 187 7.73 18.96 49.95
C LEU A 187 7.27 17.77 50.79
N LEU A 188 7.92 16.61 50.63
CA LEU A 188 7.58 15.37 51.35
C LEU A 188 7.73 15.52 52.86
N ARG A 189 8.78 16.22 53.32
CA ARG A 189 8.92 16.53 54.76
C ARG A 189 7.79 17.41 55.27
N LEU A 190 7.44 18.46 54.53
CA LEU A 190 6.43 19.44 54.95
C LEU A 190 5.01 18.86 55.02
N VAL A 191 4.63 18.00 54.06
CA VAL A 191 3.30 17.37 54.05
C VAL A 191 3.25 16.04 54.82
N GLY A 192 4.40 15.50 55.23
CA GLY A 192 4.53 14.21 55.88
C GLY A 192 4.12 14.15 57.35
N GLY A 193 3.65 15.26 57.93
CA GLY A 193 3.36 15.38 59.36
C GLY A 193 2.29 14.42 59.88
N SER A 194 1.33 14.03 59.03
CA SER A 194 0.29 13.01 59.31
C SER A 194 0.80 11.57 59.18
N GLY A 195 2.00 11.37 58.62
CA GLY A 195 2.58 10.06 58.32
C GLY A 195 1.82 9.24 57.26
N PRO A 196 1.51 9.83 56.08
CA PRO A 196 0.81 9.11 55.00
C PRO A 196 1.63 7.92 54.49
N ASP A 197 0.96 6.99 53.84
CA ASP A 197 1.65 5.94 53.08
C ASP A 197 2.40 6.57 51.91
N ARG A 198 3.67 6.17 51.73
CA ARG A 198 4.55 6.75 50.70
C ARG A 198 4.01 6.54 49.30
N ILE A 199 3.50 5.34 49.00
CA ILE A 199 3.06 4.98 47.66
C ILE A 199 1.80 5.76 47.32
N GLU A 200 0.85 5.84 48.24
CA GLU A 200 -0.39 6.60 48.03
C GLU A 200 -0.13 8.11 47.91
N LEU A 201 0.78 8.67 48.71
CA LEU A 201 1.17 10.08 48.58
C LEU A 201 1.84 10.36 47.23
N GLU A 202 2.80 9.54 46.83
CA GLU A 202 3.48 9.69 45.54
C GLU A 202 2.49 9.58 44.37
N LYS A 203 1.56 8.62 44.42
CA LYS A 203 0.48 8.46 43.45
C LYS A 203 -0.41 9.71 43.37
N GLY A 204 -0.83 10.26 44.52
CA GLY A 204 -1.62 11.48 44.58
C GLY A 204 -0.89 12.69 43.98
N LEU A 205 0.39 12.88 44.32
CA LEU A 205 1.21 13.96 43.78
C LEU A 205 1.43 13.84 42.26
N LEU A 206 1.64 12.62 41.75
CA LEU A 206 1.72 12.37 40.31
C LEU A 206 0.39 12.65 39.61
N ARG A 207 -0.73 12.28 40.22
CA ARG A 207 -2.07 12.54 39.67
C ARG A 207 -2.35 14.05 39.62
N TRP A 208 -2.04 14.78 40.68
CA TRP A 208 -2.16 16.24 40.68
C TRP A 208 -1.26 16.88 39.62
N ARG A 209 -0.01 16.42 39.45
CA ARG A 209 0.87 16.87 38.33
C ARG A 209 0.23 16.62 36.96
N GLU A 210 -0.47 15.51 36.78
CA GLU A 210 -1.13 15.19 35.52
C GLU A 210 -2.28 16.16 35.19
N THR A 211 -3.05 16.58 36.20
CA THR A 211 -4.25 17.44 36.04
C THR A 211 -4.00 18.94 36.24
N SER A 212 -2.91 19.31 36.90
CA SER A 212 -2.56 20.71 37.20
C SER A 212 -2.44 21.57 35.93
N TRP A 213 -2.91 22.81 36.05
CA TRP A 213 -2.87 23.83 34.99
C TRP A 213 -1.79 24.88 35.26
N PHE A 214 -1.33 24.99 36.50
CA PHE A 214 -0.39 26.04 36.91
C PHE A 214 0.92 25.51 37.50
N LEU A 215 1.10 24.19 37.65
CA LEU A 215 2.44 23.63 37.89
C LEU A 215 3.34 23.88 36.69
N ASP A 216 4.52 24.44 36.95
CA ASP A 216 5.44 24.85 35.91
C ASP A 216 6.09 23.67 35.18
N ASP A 217 6.11 23.76 33.85
CA ASP A 217 6.63 22.72 32.96
C ASP A 217 8.17 22.56 33.02
N ALA A 218 8.91 23.60 33.41
CA ALA A 218 10.37 23.71 33.23
C ALA A 218 11.19 22.75 34.12
N ASP A 219 10.72 22.50 35.34
CA ASP A 219 11.42 21.66 36.34
C ASP A 219 10.89 20.22 36.39
N ILE A 220 9.88 19.93 35.58
CA ILE A 220 9.24 18.63 35.46
C ILE A 220 9.93 17.86 34.32
N GLY A 221 11.08 17.26 34.63
CA GLY A 221 11.86 16.47 33.68
C GLY A 221 11.05 15.38 32.96
N ASP A 222 11.42 15.09 31.71
CA ASP A 222 10.83 14.04 30.86
C ASP A 222 11.26 12.61 31.28
N ASP A 223 12.14 12.46 32.28
CA ASP A 223 12.66 11.17 32.76
C ASP A 223 11.62 10.25 33.43
N ALA A 224 10.37 10.71 33.60
CA ALA A 224 9.27 9.86 34.08
C ALA A 224 8.67 8.95 32.98
N ALA A 225 9.22 8.97 31.76
CA ALA A 225 8.71 8.24 30.58
C ALA A 225 9.70 7.21 30.00
N GLY A 226 10.55 6.61 30.84
CA GLY A 226 11.36 5.43 30.51
C GLY A 226 10.80 4.17 31.17
N TYR A 227 10.62 3.11 30.40
CA TYR A 227 10.08 1.80 30.75
C TYR A 227 10.39 1.25 32.15
N GLY A 228 9.37 0.72 32.83
CA GLY A 228 9.49 -0.55 33.57
C GLY A 228 9.82 -0.51 35.08
N ALA A 229 10.22 0.61 35.66
CA ALA A 229 10.35 0.76 37.12
C ALA A 229 10.21 2.24 37.51
N GLU A 230 9.25 2.54 38.40
CA GLU A 230 9.09 3.82 39.12
C GLU A 230 8.92 5.10 38.27
N ARG A 231 7.65 5.52 38.07
CA ARG A 231 7.35 6.95 37.81
C ARG A 231 7.73 7.76 39.06
N GLY A 232 8.99 8.14 39.19
CA GLY A 232 9.44 8.99 40.30
C GLY A 232 8.75 10.37 40.27
N LEU A 233 8.65 11.00 41.44
CA LEU A 233 8.25 12.40 41.56
C LEU A 233 9.26 13.32 40.82
N PRO A 234 8.83 14.48 40.29
CA PRO A 234 9.76 15.47 39.73
C PRO A 234 10.81 15.89 40.75
N LYS A 235 11.95 16.46 40.32
CA LYS A 235 13.01 16.91 41.25
C LYS A 235 12.58 18.14 42.07
N SER A 236 11.81 19.02 41.45
CA SER A 236 11.28 20.22 42.08
C SER A 236 9.88 20.57 41.58
N TRP A 237 9.16 21.32 42.41
CA TRP A 237 7.78 21.75 42.22
C TRP A 237 7.72 23.27 42.32
N ARG A 238 7.00 23.90 41.40
CA ARG A 238 6.75 25.34 41.42
C ARG A 238 5.38 25.60 40.81
N LEU A 239 4.59 26.44 41.48
CA LEU A 239 3.39 27.02 40.89
C LEU A 239 3.79 28.29 40.14
N GLY A 240 3.51 28.31 38.84
CA GLY A 240 3.71 29.46 37.97
C GLY A 240 2.54 30.44 38.06
N ASN A 241 2.78 31.65 37.57
CA ASN A 241 1.77 32.70 37.42
C ASN A 241 1.07 32.70 36.05
N ALA A 242 1.38 31.71 35.21
CA ALA A 242 0.86 31.59 33.86
C ALA A 242 0.37 30.15 33.62
N PRO A 243 -0.63 29.97 32.74
CA PRO A 243 -1.10 28.64 32.35
C PRO A 243 0.04 27.80 31.77
N ASN A 244 0.11 26.53 32.13
CA ASN A 244 1.06 25.57 31.57
C ASN A 244 0.64 25.15 30.14
N LEU A 245 1.52 24.41 29.45
CA LEU A 245 1.25 24.01 28.06
C LEU A 245 -0.03 23.19 27.91
N LYS A 246 -0.40 22.37 28.90
CA LYS A 246 -1.62 21.55 28.87
C LYS A 246 -2.88 22.41 28.90
N GLN A 247 -2.94 23.37 29.81
CA GLN A 247 -4.09 24.28 29.88
C GLN A 247 -4.18 25.14 28.63
N MET A 248 -3.05 25.68 28.15
CA MET A 248 -3.04 26.47 26.92
C MET A 248 -3.58 25.65 25.73
N HIS A 249 -3.21 24.37 25.64
CA HIS A 249 -3.65 23.44 24.60
C HIS A 249 -5.12 23.07 24.72
N ASP A 250 -5.59 22.75 25.93
CA ASP A 250 -7.01 22.43 26.19
C ASP A 250 -7.90 23.63 25.82
N GLN A 251 -7.52 24.84 26.26
CA GLN A 251 -8.22 26.07 25.90
C GLN A 251 -8.19 26.32 24.39
N ALA A 252 -7.06 26.07 23.73
CA ALA A 252 -6.96 26.22 22.27
C ALA A 252 -7.93 25.29 21.56
N CYS A 253 -7.97 24.01 21.97
CA CYS A 253 -8.82 23.00 21.38
C CYS A 253 -10.31 23.27 21.58
N LYS A 254 -10.70 23.85 22.73
CA LYS A 254 -12.10 24.13 23.07
C LYS A 254 -12.61 25.44 22.45
N ASP A 255 -11.82 26.50 22.51
CA ASP A 255 -12.34 27.85 22.22
C ASP A 255 -11.90 28.41 20.87
N ARG A 256 -10.73 28.02 20.38
CA ARG A 256 -10.09 28.67 19.22
C ARG A 256 -10.06 27.79 17.97
N VAL A 257 -10.00 26.47 18.15
CA VAL A 257 -10.04 25.52 17.03
C VAL A 257 -11.49 25.23 16.63
N THR A 258 -11.94 25.81 15.52
CA THR A 258 -13.28 25.58 14.99
C THR A 258 -13.38 24.25 14.24
N ALA A 259 -14.62 23.76 14.04
CA ALA A 259 -14.86 22.53 13.28
C ALA A 259 -14.37 22.65 11.82
N ASP A 260 -14.61 23.79 11.17
CA ASP A 260 -14.21 24.03 9.78
C ASP A 260 -12.69 23.99 9.60
N MET A 261 -11.92 24.51 10.57
CA MET A 261 -10.46 24.40 10.57
C MET A 261 -10.00 22.95 10.65
N VAL A 262 -10.69 22.12 11.44
CA VAL A 262 -10.39 20.70 11.57
C VAL A 262 -10.67 19.96 10.25
N GLU A 263 -11.83 20.20 9.62
CA GLU A 263 -12.17 19.56 8.34
C GLU A 263 -11.20 19.95 7.23
N ALA A 264 -10.92 21.25 7.06
CA ALA A 264 -9.98 21.72 6.05
C ALA A 264 -8.57 21.12 6.24
N ARG A 265 -8.08 21.09 7.49
CA ARG A 265 -6.77 20.50 7.78
C ARG A 265 -6.77 18.98 7.62
N LEU A 266 -7.87 18.30 7.93
CA LEU A 266 -8.00 16.86 7.74
C LEU A 266 -7.92 16.50 6.25
N GLU A 267 -8.63 17.21 5.38
CA GLU A 267 -8.54 17.01 3.93
C GLU A 267 -7.12 17.17 3.39
N ASP A 268 -6.39 18.20 3.85
CA ASP A 268 -4.99 18.41 3.50
C ASP A 268 -4.11 17.21 3.86
N PHE A 269 -4.32 16.61 5.03
CA PHE A 269 -3.58 15.42 5.43
C PHE A 269 -4.00 14.18 4.65
N VAL A 270 -5.29 14.00 4.34
CA VAL A 270 -5.78 12.90 3.49
C VAL A 270 -5.09 12.96 2.12
N ARG A 271 -5.02 14.13 1.49
CA ARG A 271 -4.31 14.32 0.20
C ARG A 271 -2.83 13.96 0.26
N LYS A 272 -2.19 14.17 1.41
CA LYS A 272 -0.75 13.91 1.62
C LYS A 272 -0.44 12.49 2.13
N THR A 273 -1.45 11.72 2.54
CA THR A 273 -1.27 10.39 3.14
C THR A 273 -1.03 9.34 2.06
N LYS A 274 0.24 9.13 1.70
CA LYS A 274 0.66 8.15 0.67
C LYS A 274 0.10 6.73 0.85
N PRO A 275 -0.01 6.16 2.08
CA PRO A 275 -0.57 4.82 2.27
C PRO A 275 -2.01 4.63 1.77
N LEU A 276 -2.78 5.69 1.51
CA LEU A 276 -4.13 5.60 0.95
C LEU A 276 -4.12 5.26 -0.56
N THR A 277 -3.09 5.70 -1.29
CA THR A 277 -3.01 5.64 -2.76
C THR A 277 -1.90 4.74 -3.30
N SER A 278 -0.94 4.35 -2.45
CA SER A 278 0.21 3.52 -2.85
C SER A 278 -0.24 2.18 -3.45
N GLY A 279 0.43 1.75 -4.53
CA GLY A 279 0.12 0.52 -5.27
C GLY A 279 -0.97 0.67 -6.35
N ALA A 280 -1.95 1.54 -6.14
CA ALA A 280 -3.14 1.64 -7.00
C ALA A 280 -2.84 1.97 -8.48
N ALA A 281 -2.05 3.03 -8.73
CA ALA A 281 -1.73 3.45 -10.09
C ALA A 281 -0.88 2.41 -10.84
N ALA A 282 0.10 1.79 -10.16
CA ALA A 282 0.93 0.73 -10.74
C ALA A 282 0.11 -0.53 -11.08
N ALA A 283 -0.91 -0.82 -10.28
CA ALA A 283 -1.88 -1.89 -10.55
C ALA A 283 -2.85 -1.57 -11.70
N GLY A 284 -2.88 -0.33 -12.21
CA GLY A 284 -3.71 0.09 -13.35
C GLY A 284 -4.97 0.88 -12.97
N ALA A 285 -5.18 1.22 -11.70
CA ALA A 285 -6.34 1.99 -11.27
C ALA A 285 -6.14 3.50 -11.50
N GLY A 286 -7.16 4.16 -12.04
CA GLY A 286 -7.27 5.63 -12.02
C GLY A 286 -7.60 6.12 -10.61
N VAL A 287 -6.66 6.79 -9.96
CA VAL A 287 -6.79 7.21 -8.56
C VAL A 287 -7.39 8.62 -8.46
N HIS A 288 -8.47 8.76 -7.70
CA HIS A 288 -9.16 10.03 -7.43
C HIS A 288 -9.15 10.31 -5.93
N VAL A 289 -8.44 11.36 -5.48
CA VAL A 289 -8.33 11.72 -4.06
C VAL A 289 -9.18 12.94 -3.74
N LEU A 290 -10.17 12.74 -2.87
CA LEU A 290 -11.17 13.75 -2.49
C LEU A 290 -11.81 14.45 -3.70
N PRO A 291 -12.43 13.70 -4.63
CA PRO A 291 -13.18 14.29 -5.72
C PRO A 291 -14.38 15.08 -5.18
N LYS A 292 -14.63 16.28 -5.69
CA LYS A 292 -15.71 17.14 -5.17
C LYS A 292 -17.10 16.73 -5.67
N SER A 293 -17.17 15.96 -6.75
CA SER A 293 -18.42 15.49 -7.34
C SER A 293 -18.22 14.21 -8.14
N PRO A 294 -19.28 13.41 -8.38
CA PRO A 294 -19.19 12.18 -9.18
C PRO A 294 -18.63 12.39 -10.60
N ARG A 295 -18.74 13.60 -11.14
CA ARG A 295 -18.22 14.00 -12.46
C ARG A 295 -16.71 13.86 -12.56
N GLU A 296 -16.00 14.03 -11.46
CA GLU A 296 -14.54 13.96 -11.42
C GLU A 296 -14.04 12.50 -11.49
N VAL A 297 -14.94 11.52 -11.35
CA VAL A 297 -14.67 10.10 -11.54
C VAL A 297 -15.26 9.67 -12.88
N ALA A 298 -14.40 9.57 -13.91
CA ALA A 298 -14.79 9.25 -15.28
C ALA A 298 -15.54 7.90 -15.39
N ASP A 299 -16.39 7.80 -16.41
CA ASP A 299 -17.22 6.62 -16.70
C ASP A 299 -16.89 6.04 -18.10
N ASP A 300 -15.61 5.87 -18.38
CA ASP A 300 -15.04 5.42 -19.67
C ASP A 300 -14.73 3.91 -19.69
N GLY A 301 -15.13 3.16 -18.66
CA GLY A 301 -14.85 1.73 -18.51
C GLY A 301 -13.47 1.38 -17.94
N SER A 302 -12.58 2.36 -17.78
CA SER A 302 -11.32 2.17 -17.05
C SER A 302 -11.58 2.05 -15.55
N PHE A 303 -10.82 1.21 -14.85
CA PHE A 303 -11.01 0.99 -13.43
C PHE A 303 -10.66 2.25 -12.60
N ARG A 304 -11.56 2.67 -11.71
CA ARG A 304 -11.46 3.87 -10.87
C ARG A 304 -11.41 3.50 -9.39
N TYR A 305 -10.43 4.07 -8.71
CA TYR A 305 -10.29 4.01 -7.27
C TYR A 305 -10.46 5.41 -6.68
N ALA A 306 -11.56 5.63 -5.96
CA ALA A 306 -11.87 6.93 -5.37
C ALA A 306 -11.73 6.89 -3.85
N ILE A 307 -11.09 7.91 -3.27
CA ILE A 307 -10.99 8.14 -1.83
C ILE A 307 -11.85 9.36 -1.52
N LEU A 308 -13.02 9.17 -0.90
CA LEU A 308 -13.96 10.28 -0.63
C LEU A 308 -13.70 10.95 0.72
N GLY A 309 -14.26 12.14 0.90
CA GLY A 309 -14.05 12.95 2.09
C GLY A 309 -14.79 12.50 3.35
N PRO A 310 -14.63 13.27 4.44
CA PRO A 310 -15.32 13.06 5.72
C PRO A 310 -16.85 12.98 5.63
N ASP A 311 -17.44 13.68 4.67
CA ASP A 311 -18.88 13.71 4.37
C ASP A 311 -19.43 12.36 3.88
N ALA A 312 -18.57 11.55 3.25
CA ALA A 312 -18.92 10.22 2.77
C ALA A 312 -18.74 9.11 3.82
N ALA A 313 -18.47 9.45 5.09
CA ALA A 313 -18.24 8.48 6.16
C ALA A 313 -19.34 7.42 6.25
N SER A 314 -18.94 6.15 6.28
CA SER A 314 -19.84 5.00 6.18
C SER A 314 -19.60 3.98 7.30
N GLU A 315 -20.53 3.05 7.46
CA GLU A 315 -20.39 1.88 8.35
C GLU A 315 -20.44 0.60 7.51
N SER A 316 -19.95 -0.51 8.07
CA SER A 316 -20.10 -1.82 7.42
C SER A 316 -21.59 -2.14 7.25
N GLY A 317 -22.00 -2.45 6.02
CA GLY A 317 -23.39 -2.69 5.62
C GLY A 317 -24.24 -1.43 5.41
N LYS A 318 -23.73 -0.23 5.72
CA LYS A 318 -24.47 1.03 5.61
C LYS A 318 -23.63 2.09 4.89
N PRO A 319 -23.60 2.07 3.55
CA PRO A 319 -22.95 3.12 2.77
C PRO A 319 -23.62 4.47 3.00
N SER A 320 -22.84 5.55 2.97
CA SER A 320 -23.37 6.91 2.98
C SER A 320 -24.05 7.24 1.65
N ARG A 321 -25.00 8.19 1.68
CA ARG A 321 -25.66 8.69 0.47
C ARG A 321 -24.65 9.20 -0.57
N ILE A 322 -23.59 9.88 -0.11
CA ILE A 322 -22.56 10.44 -0.99
C ILE A 322 -21.76 9.30 -1.66
N ALA A 323 -21.34 8.28 -0.92
CA ALA A 323 -20.64 7.14 -1.49
C ALA A 323 -21.50 6.40 -2.53
N THR A 324 -22.79 6.19 -2.24
CA THR A 324 -23.75 5.61 -3.18
C THR A 324 -23.91 6.48 -4.43
N GLN A 325 -24.00 7.80 -4.28
CA GLN A 325 -24.11 8.71 -5.42
C GLN A 325 -22.93 8.61 -6.40
N PHE A 326 -21.71 8.42 -5.91
CA PHE A 326 -20.53 8.21 -6.77
C PHE A 326 -20.60 6.92 -7.59
N LEU A 327 -21.30 5.89 -7.10
CA LEU A 327 -21.52 4.63 -7.83
C LEU A 327 -22.72 4.71 -8.78
N ASP A 328 -23.69 5.58 -8.51
CA ASP A 328 -24.95 5.62 -9.25
C ASP A 328 -24.98 6.69 -10.33
N GLU A 329 -24.23 7.78 -10.18
CA GLU A 329 -24.34 8.97 -11.01
C GLU A 329 -22.98 9.41 -11.58
N THR A 330 -23.02 10.14 -12.70
CA THR A 330 -21.86 10.84 -13.26
C THR A 330 -21.96 12.34 -13.05
N THR A 331 -22.90 13.01 -13.70
CA THR A 331 -23.08 14.47 -13.63
C THR A 331 -24.33 14.88 -12.83
N GLY A 332 -25.23 13.94 -12.55
CA GLY A 332 -26.39 14.13 -11.69
C GLY A 332 -27.39 12.97 -11.78
N PRO A 333 -28.55 13.07 -11.11
CA PRO A 333 -29.49 11.95 -10.96
C PRO A 333 -30.07 11.42 -12.27
N ASN A 334 -30.17 12.29 -13.29
CA ASN A 334 -30.70 11.93 -14.61
C ASN A 334 -29.63 11.34 -15.55
N ARG A 335 -28.40 11.15 -15.07
CA ARG A 335 -27.28 10.57 -15.84
C ARG A 335 -26.64 9.44 -15.03
N PRO A 336 -27.27 8.24 -15.05
CA PRO A 336 -26.78 7.10 -14.29
C PRO A 336 -25.40 6.68 -14.79
N ARG A 337 -24.55 6.22 -13.87
CA ARG A 337 -23.26 5.61 -14.18
C ARG A 337 -23.48 4.27 -14.87
N VAL A 338 -22.87 4.09 -16.02
CA VAL A 338 -22.98 2.87 -16.83
C VAL A 338 -21.98 1.82 -16.35
N ASN A 339 -20.74 2.22 -16.02
CA ASN A 339 -19.68 1.29 -15.62
C ASN A 339 -19.56 1.19 -14.10
N ARG A 340 -20.65 0.81 -13.41
CA ARG A 340 -20.67 0.67 -11.94
C ARG A 340 -19.65 -0.35 -11.43
N ASN A 341 -19.38 -1.41 -12.21
CA ASN A 341 -18.44 -2.46 -11.83
C ASN A 341 -16.97 -2.02 -11.97
N ALA A 342 -16.70 -0.87 -12.60
CA ALA A 342 -15.35 -0.31 -12.71
C ALA A 342 -14.97 0.65 -11.57
N VAL A 343 -15.80 0.81 -10.53
CA VAL A 343 -15.56 1.76 -9.45
C VAL A 343 -15.46 1.07 -8.08
N VAL A 344 -14.38 1.36 -7.36
CA VAL A 344 -14.24 1.04 -5.94
C VAL A 344 -13.93 2.31 -5.16
N ILE A 345 -14.62 2.47 -4.04
CA ILE A 345 -14.55 3.66 -3.21
C ILE A 345 -14.02 3.32 -1.83
N ALA A 346 -13.01 4.03 -1.36
CA ALA A 346 -12.59 4.04 0.04
C ALA A 346 -13.16 5.26 0.76
N VAL A 347 -13.75 5.02 1.93
CA VAL A 347 -14.34 6.07 2.78
C VAL A 347 -13.92 5.85 4.24
N PRO A 348 -13.90 6.92 5.06
CA PRO A 348 -13.60 6.75 6.46
C PRO A 348 -14.77 6.07 7.20
N SER A 349 -14.43 5.25 8.21
CA SER A 349 -15.41 4.82 9.21
C SER A 349 -15.77 6.00 10.13
N ARG A 350 -16.98 6.02 10.70
CA ARG A 350 -17.39 7.09 11.63
C ARG A 350 -16.44 7.21 12.83
N GLU A 351 -16.17 6.10 13.50
CA GLU A 351 -15.27 6.05 14.66
C GLU A 351 -13.84 6.50 14.30
N GLY A 352 -13.31 6.01 13.17
CA GLY A 352 -11.98 6.38 12.71
C GLY A 352 -11.89 7.86 12.32
N LEU A 353 -12.96 8.41 11.73
CA LEU A 353 -13.04 9.83 11.40
C LEU A 353 -13.02 10.70 12.67
N ASP A 354 -13.74 10.31 13.72
CA ASP A 354 -13.74 11.05 14.98
C ASP A 354 -12.38 11.00 15.68
N ALA A 355 -11.68 9.87 15.60
CA ALA A 355 -10.29 9.75 16.05
C ALA A 355 -9.35 10.67 15.26
N ALA A 356 -9.48 10.72 13.94
CA ALA A 356 -8.71 11.60 13.08
C ALA A 356 -8.98 13.09 13.38
N ARG A 357 -10.26 13.48 13.51
CA ARG A 357 -10.68 14.84 13.90
C ARG A 357 -10.10 15.26 15.25
N THR A 358 -10.16 14.37 16.24
CA THR A 358 -9.60 14.62 17.57
C THR A 358 -8.10 14.87 17.48
N ARG A 359 -7.38 14.07 16.67
CA ARG A 359 -5.94 14.24 16.48
C ARG A 359 -5.58 15.51 15.72
N VAL A 360 -6.33 15.87 14.68
CA VAL A 360 -6.16 17.13 13.94
C VAL A 360 -6.44 18.33 14.85
N ARG A 361 -7.51 18.29 15.66
CA ARG A 361 -7.82 19.32 16.66
C ARG A 361 -6.68 19.49 17.65
N ALA A 362 -6.11 18.38 18.14
CA ALA A 362 -4.95 18.44 19.02
C ALA A 362 -3.73 19.09 18.34
N LEU A 363 -3.46 18.80 17.05
CA LEU A 363 -2.37 19.44 16.32
C LEU A 363 -2.60 20.95 16.16
N LEU A 364 -3.80 21.36 15.73
CA LEU A 364 -4.17 22.77 15.59
C LEU A 364 -4.07 23.51 16.92
N GLY A 365 -4.46 22.85 18.02
CA GLY A 365 -4.28 23.37 19.37
C GLY A 365 -2.82 23.63 19.69
N TRP A 366 -1.90 22.72 19.34
CA TRP A 366 -0.46 22.93 19.57
C TRP A 366 0.13 24.03 18.69
N GLU A 367 -0.32 24.16 17.44
CA GLU A 367 0.08 25.24 16.54
C GLU A 367 -0.41 26.61 17.05
N ASP A 368 -1.63 26.69 17.60
CA ASP A 368 -2.15 27.90 18.25
C ASP A 368 -1.32 28.27 19.49
N VAL A 369 -1.00 27.30 20.35
CA VAL A 369 -0.14 27.52 21.53
C VAL A 369 1.25 28.03 21.13
N GLU A 370 1.83 27.48 20.06
CA GLU A 370 3.10 27.97 19.51
C GLU A 370 3.01 29.42 19.04
N SER A 371 1.93 29.79 18.35
CA SER A 371 1.72 31.17 17.90
C SER A 371 1.64 32.17 19.07
N GLN A 372 0.99 31.80 20.17
CA GLN A 372 0.85 32.65 21.35
C GLN A 372 2.16 32.82 22.12
N LEU A 373 3.02 31.81 22.07
CA LEU A 373 4.30 31.79 22.75
C LEU A 373 5.41 32.45 21.92
N ALA A 374 5.23 32.59 20.61
CA ALA A 374 6.21 33.22 19.71
C ALA A 374 6.52 34.69 20.08
N THR A 375 5.56 35.42 20.66
CA THR A 375 5.72 36.83 21.05
C THR A 375 6.22 37.02 22.48
N LYS A 376 6.49 35.93 23.23
CA LYS A 376 6.87 35.97 24.65
C LYS A 376 8.27 35.40 24.82
N THR A 377 8.98 35.84 25.85
CA THR A 377 10.21 35.16 26.29
C THR A 377 9.82 33.85 26.95
N VAL A 378 10.13 32.73 26.31
CA VAL A 378 9.77 31.39 26.78
C VAL A 378 11.02 30.61 27.14
N ASP A 379 10.95 29.89 28.26
CA ASP A 379 12.00 28.98 28.70
C ASP A 379 12.33 27.91 27.63
N PRO A 380 13.62 27.56 27.41
CA PRO A 380 14.02 26.55 26.43
C PRO A 380 13.39 25.17 26.63
N VAL A 381 13.22 24.73 27.88
CA VAL A 381 12.64 23.40 28.19
C VAL A 381 11.17 23.37 27.77
N ARG A 382 10.42 24.43 28.11
CA ARG A 382 9.02 24.58 27.68
C ARG A 382 8.89 24.62 26.15
N SER A 383 9.78 25.32 25.47
CA SER A 383 9.80 25.39 24.00
C SER A 383 10.10 24.04 23.35
N GLN A 384 11.05 23.27 23.91
CA GLN A 384 11.39 21.93 23.43
C GLN A 384 10.21 20.95 23.63
N ARG A 385 9.55 20.99 24.79
CA ARG A 385 8.37 20.14 25.07
C ARG A 385 7.22 20.44 24.09
N LEU A 386 6.93 21.71 23.83
CA LEU A 386 5.90 22.10 22.86
C LEU A 386 6.22 21.56 21.46
N ARG A 387 7.47 21.74 20.99
CA ARG A 387 7.91 21.22 19.69
C ARG A 387 7.75 19.70 19.62
N ARG A 388 8.17 18.97 20.66
CA ARG A 388 8.02 17.51 20.74
C ARG A 388 6.55 17.08 20.65
N GLN A 389 5.66 17.68 21.43
CA GLN A 389 4.23 17.35 21.40
C GLN A 389 3.60 17.61 20.02
N LYS A 390 3.93 18.75 19.41
CA LYS A 390 3.48 19.11 18.06
C LYS A 390 3.98 18.11 17.01
N THR A 391 5.27 17.78 17.03
CA THR A 391 5.89 16.83 16.09
C THR A 391 5.29 15.44 16.25
N ASN A 392 5.21 14.89 17.47
CA ASN A 392 4.62 13.59 17.74
C ASN A 392 3.17 13.51 17.23
N THR A 393 2.36 14.53 17.55
CA THR A 393 0.96 14.61 17.08
C THR A 393 0.87 14.62 15.55
N ARG A 394 1.81 15.29 14.87
CA ARG A 394 1.87 15.36 13.41
C ARG A 394 2.30 14.04 12.78
N GLU A 395 3.27 13.34 13.38
CA GLU A 395 3.80 12.07 12.87
C GLU A 395 2.81 10.91 13.04
N GLU A 396 1.94 10.96 14.05
CA GLU A 396 0.88 9.97 14.26
C GLU A 396 -0.29 10.09 13.26
N LEU A 397 -0.55 11.30 12.72
CA LEU A 397 -1.71 11.58 11.86
C LEU A 397 -1.85 10.67 10.63
N PRO A 398 -0.80 10.43 9.82
CA PRO A 398 -0.90 9.56 8.65
C PRO A 398 -1.38 8.14 8.99
N SER A 399 -0.93 7.60 10.13
CA SER A 399 -1.35 6.28 10.62
C SER A 399 -2.83 6.28 11.03
N VAL A 400 -3.25 7.29 11.81
CA VAL A 400 -4.64 7.45 12.24
C VAL A 400 -5.59 7.64 11.04
N ILE A 401 -5.19 8.44 10.05
CA ILE A 401 -5.98 8.65 8.82
C ILE A 401 -6.07 7.36 8.02
N ARG A 402 -4.96 6.63 7.85
CA ARG A 402 -4.97 5.34 7.17
C ARG A 402 -5.90 4.33 7.84
N GLN A 403 -5.90 4.27 9.17
CA GLN A 403 -6.83 3.43 9.94
C GLN A 403 -8.28 3.90 9.83
N ALA A 404 -8.51 5.21 9.74
CA ALA A 404 -9.84 5.76 9.56
C ALA A 404 -10.48 5.31 8.24
N TYR A 405 -9.71 5.34 7.14
CA TYR A 405 -10.10 4.88 5.81
C TYR A 405 -10.05 3.36 5.69
N GLY A 406 -10.94 2.70 6.42
CA GLY A 406 -11.07 1.24 6.44
C GLY A 406 -12.38 0.71 5.87
N ILE A 407 -13.27 1.56 5.34
CA ILE A 407 -14.53 1.12 4.73
C ILE A 407 -14.42 1.20 3.22
N VAL A 408 -14.77 0.10 2.55
CA VAL A 408 -14.85 0.02 1.09
C VAL A 408 -16.31 -0.01 0.68
N VAL A 409 -16.66 0.78 -0.32
CA VAL A 409 -18.00 0.82 -0.93
C VAL A 409 -17.87 0.48 -2.41
N THR A 410 -18.59 -0.53 -2.85
CA THR A 410 -18.63 -0.97 -4.26
C THR A 410 -19.91 -1.76 -4.55
N VAL A 411 -20.09 -2.22 -5.79
CA VAL A 411 -21.21 -3.08 -6.21
C VAL A 411 -20.85 -4.57 -6.17
N ASP A 412 -21.77 -5.39 -5.70
CA ASP A 412 -21.69 -6.86 -5.72
C ASP A 412 -22.13 -7.45 -7.07
N ALA A 413 -22.31 -8.77 -7.15
CA ALA A 413 -22.68 -9.46 -8.39
C ALA A 413 -24.13 -9.14 -8.80
N GLU A 414 -24.98 -8.88 -7.80
CA GLU A 414 -26.40 -8.54 -7.90
C GLU A 414 -26.63 -7.04 -8.18
N ASN A 415 -25.56 -6.27 -8.42
CA ASN A 415 -25.61 -4.83 -8.69
C ASN A 415 -26.08 -3.98 -7.49
N SER A 416 -26.00 -4.54 -6.28
CA SER A 416 -26.36 -3.89 -5.03
C SER A 416 -25.13 -3.21 -4.42
N VAL A 417 -25.32 -2.02 -3.84
CA VAL A 417 -24.23 -1.28 -3.20
C VAL A 417 -23.98 -1.87 -1.81
N HIS A 418 -22.78 -2.36 -1.57
CA HIS A 418 -22.38 -2.87 -0.27
C HIS A 418 -21.15 -2.15 0.26
N ALA A 419 -21.20 -1.86 1.56
CA ALA A 419 -20.09 -1.31 2.33
C ALA A 419 -19.55 -2.39 3.26
N PHE A 420 -18.23 -2.53 3.38
CA PHE A 420 -17.62 -3.46 4.32
C PHE A 420 -16.30 -2.92 4.86
N LYS A 421 -15.95 -3.36 6.08
CA LYS A 421 -14.71 -2.96 6.76
C LYS A 421 -13.57 -3.90 6.38
N LEU A 422 -12.42 -3.33 6.06
CA LEU A 422 -11.18 -4.07 5.82
C LEU A 422 -10.50 -4.50 7.13
N PRO A 423 -9.80 -5.64 7.13
CA PRO A 423 -8.92 -6.01 8.23
C PRO A 423 -7.70 -5.09 8.27
N ALA A 424 -7.35 -4.57 9.44
CA ALA A 424 -6.15 -3.73 9.59
C ALA A 424 -4.89 -4.60 9.56
N SER A 425 -4.21 -4.69 8.41
CA SER A 425 -3.00 -5.51 8.23
C SER A 425 -1.71 -4.70 8.17
N GLY A 426 -1.79 -3.38 8.22
CA GLY A 426 -0.64 -2.47 8.12
C GLY A 426 -0.12 -2.27 6.69
N GLN A 427 -0.76 -2.89 5.70
CA GLN A 427 -0.44 -2.72 4.29
C GLN A 427 -1.05 -1.41 3.72
N PRO A 428 -0.57 -0.93 2.56
CA PRO A 428 -1.26 0.11 1.81
C PRO A 428 -2.73 -0.22 1.59
N LEU A 429 -3.60 0.79 1.62
CA LEU A 429 -5.05 0.61 1.55
C LEU A 429 -5.49 -0.14 0.30
N PHE A 430 -4.91 0.19 -0.85
CA PHE A 430 -5.31 -0.45 -2.10
C PHE A 430 -4.94 -1.93 -2.18
N GLU A 431 -3.83 -2.35 -1.56
CA GLU A 431 -3.46 -3.77 -1.50
C GLU A 431 -4.45 -4.57 -0.65
N GLU A 432 -4.89 -4.01 0.49
CA GLU A 432 -5.97 -4.61 1.30
C GLU A 432 -7.29 -4.70 0.53
N ILE A 433 -7.63 -3.65 -0.25
CA ILE A 433 -8.81 -3.66 -1.13
C ILE A 433 -8.69 -4.79 -2.15
N LYS A 434 -7.58 -4.84 -2.90
CA LYS A 434 -7.34 -5.82 -3.96
C LYS A 434 -7.40 -7.26 -3.44
N GLY A 435 -6.84 -7.52 -2.25
CA GLY A 435 -6.82 -8.85 -1.64
C GLY A 435 -8.14 -9.30 -1.00
N HIS A 436 -9.13 -8.40 -0.86
CA HIS A 436 -10.37 -8.71 -0.15
C HIS A 436 -11.43 -9.32 -1.08
N GLU A 437 -11.90 -10.53 -0.77
CA GLU A 437 -12.84 -11.33 -1.57
C GLU A 437 -14.07 -10.55 -2.06
N LYS A 438 -14.71 -9.78 -1.16
CA LYS A 438 -15.90 -8.97 -1.48
C LYS A 438 -15.69 -7.88 -2.54
N THR A 439 -14.45 -7.49 -2.85
CA THR A 439 -14.20 -6.54 -3.95
C THR A 439 -14.32 -7.18 -5.33
N ARG A 440 -14.07 -8.51 -5.42
CA ARG A 440 -14.03 -9.27 -6.68
C ARG A 440 -13.08 -8.64 -7.72
N LEU A 441 -11.98 -8.07 -7.24
CA LEU A 441 -10.92 -7.49 -8.06
C LEU A 441 -10.03 -8.58 -8.65
N THR A 442 -9.71 -8.45 -9.93
CA THR A 442 -8.74 -9.32 -10.61
C THR A 442 -7.74 -8.50 -11.42
N ASP A 443 -6.48 -8.91 -11.34
CA ASP A 443 -5.37 -8.41 -12.13
C ASP A 443 -4.73 -9.50 -13.01
N THR A 444 -5.25 -10.73 -12.94
CA THR A 444 -4.81 -11.83 -13.80
C THR A 444 -5.59 -11.83 -15.12
N PRO A 445 -4.95 -12.20 -16.24
CA PRO A 445 -5.64 -12.43 -17.50
C PRO A 445 -6.75 -13.46 -17.32
N VAL A 446 -7.87 -13.21 -17.99
CA VAL A 446 -8.97 -14.17 -18.08
C VAL A 446 -8.59 -15.27 -19.08
N ASN A 447 -9.12 -16.48 -18.95
CA ASN A 447 -8.98 -17.52 -19.97
C ASN A 447 -9.81 -17.14 -21.22
N ALA A 448 -9.24 -17.26 -22.42
CA ALA A 448 -9.92 -16.96 -23.68
C ALA A 448 -11.16 -17.85 -23.90
N GLU A 449 -11.10 -19.13 -23.51
CA GLU A 449 -12.25 -20.05 -23.61
C GLU A 449 -13.43 -19.61 -22.75
N ALA A 450 -13.16 -18.96 -21.61
CA ALA A 450 -14.20 -18.48 -20.72
C ALA A 450 -15.01 -17.33 -21.32
N LEU A 451 -14.46 -16.68 -22.37
CA LEU A 451 -15.11 -15.62 -23.13
C LEU A 451 -15.97 -16.15 -24.28
N LEU A 452 -16.01 -17.47 -24.56
CA LEU A 452 -16.87 -18.05 -25.60
C LEU A 452 -18.36 -18.02 -25.20
N PRO A 453 -19.29 -18.13 -26.18
CA PRO A 453 -20.71 -18.32 -25.90
C PRO A 453 -20.95 -19.54 -25.00
N GLY A 454 -21.84 -19.41 -24.01
CA GLY A 454 -22.09 -20.46 -23.01
C GLY A 454 -20.98 -20.65 -21.97
N GLY A 455 -19.89 -19.88 -22.05
CA GLY A 455 -18.85 -19.81 -21.02
C GLY A 455 -19.34 -19.15 -19.72
N PRO A 456 -18.53 -19.18 -18.64
CA PRO A 456 -18.93 -18.68 -17.31
C PRO A 456 -19.24 -17.18 -17.28
N TYR A 457 -18.74 -16.40 -18.25
CA TYR A 457 -19.03 -14.97 -18.35
C TYR A 457 -20.21 -14.63 -19.25
N ASP A 458 -20.68 -15.56 -20.08
CA ASP A 458 -21.87 -15.40 -20.94
C ASP A 458 -21.96 -14.00 -21.58
N LEU A 459 -20.96 -13.65 -22.39
CA LEU A 459 -20.80 -12.29 -22.94
C LEU A 459 -21.53 -12.09 -24.28
N TRP A 460 -22.23 -13.09 -24.79
CA TRP A 460 -22.81 -13.09 -26.13
C TRP A 460 -24.32 -13.18 -26.03
N GLN A 461 -25.04 -12.49 -26.91
CA GLN A 461 -26.49 -12.65 -27.04
C GLN A 461 -26.82 -13.83 -27.94
N GLU A 462 -28.03 -14.39 -27.79
CA GLU A 462 -28.50 -15.48 -28.64
C GLU A 462 -28.55 -15.02 -30.12
N GLY A 463 -27.81 -15.71 -30.98
CA GLY A 463 -27.67 -15.36 -32.40
C GLY A 463 -26.70 -14.22 -32.71
N GLU A 464 -25.89 -13.75 -31.75
CA GLU A 464 -24.85 -12.75 -31.98
C GLU A 464 -23.59 -13.39 -32.59
N ASP A 465 -23.26 -13.05 -33.83
CA ASP A 465 -22.16 -13.68 -34.57
C ASP A 465 -20.80 -12.98 -34.36
N ALA A 466 -20.81 -11.70 -33.96
CA ALA A 466 -19.60 -10.89 -33.79
C ALA A 466 -19.79 -9.75 -32.77
N ARG A 467 -18.71 -9.37 -32.08
CA ARG A 467 -18.65 -8.21 -31.16
C ARG A 467 -17.36 -7.43 -31.34
N PHE A 468 -17.35 -6.13 -31.04
CA PHE A 468 -16.08 -5.39 -30.99
C PHE A 468 -15.22 -5.86 -29.82
N ALA A 469 -13.90 -5.97 -30.02
CA ALA A 469 -12.97 -6.35 -28.96
C ALA A 469 -13.07 -5.39 -27.75
N SER A 470 -13.30 -4.11 -28.01
CA SER A 470 -13.54 -3.07 -26.99
C SER A 470 -14.84 -3.30 -26.20
N GLN A 471 -15.89 -3.85 -26.81
CA GLN A 471 -17.14 -4.16 -26.13
C GLN A 471 -17.00 -5.36 -25.19
N LEU A 472 -16.22 -6.38 -25.56
CA LEU A 472 -15.91 -7.52 -24.69
C LEU A 472 -15.17 -7.05 -23.43
N ALA A 473 -14.14 -6.21 -23.59
CA ALA A 473 -13.44 -5.60 -22.46
C ALA A 473 -14.36 -4.68 -21.62
N GLY A 474 -15.17 -3.86 -22.29
CA GLY A 474 -16.12 -2.96 -21.65
C GLY A 474 -17.24 -3.68 -20.88
N ALA A 475 -17.57 -4.93 -21.24
CA ALA A 475 -18.59 -5.72 -20.54
C ALA A 475 -18.23 -5.92 -19.05
N PHE A 476 -16.96 -6.15 -18.73
CA PHE A 476 -16.47 -6.31 -17.35
C PHE A 476 -16.67 -5.05 -16.50
N ALA A 477 -16.62 -3.87 -17.13
CA ALA A 477 -16.88 -2.60 -16.47
C ALA A 477 -18.39 -2.34 -16.24
N ARG A 478 -19.23 -2.83 -17.16
CA ARG A 478 -20.69 -2.60 -17.17
C ARG A 478 -21.48 -3.58 -16.34
N HIS A 479 -21.13 -4.87 -16.39
CA HIS A 479 -21.93 -5.94 -15.80
C HIS A 479 -21.38 -6.35 -14.43
N PRO A 480 -22.09 -6.05 -13.32
CA PRO A 480 -21.61 -6.34 -11.97
C PRO A 480 -21.46 -7.84 -11.69
N ARG A 481 -22.20 -8.72 -12.37
CA ARG A 481 -22.01 -10.17 -12.27
C ARG A 481 -20.60 -10.64 -12.62
N LEU A 482 -19.87 -9.87 -13.44
CA LEU A 482 -18.50 -10.16 -13.84
C LEU A 482 -17.49 -9.66 -12.78
N PRO A 483 -16.28 -10.24 -12.70
CA PRO A 483 -15.22 -9.71 -11.85
C PRO A 483 -14.77 -8.32 -12.29
N LYS A 484 -14.23 -7.54 -11.36
CA LYS A 484 -13.70 -6.19 -11.64
C LYS A 484 -12.28 -6.31 -12.18
N VAL A 485 -12.09 -5.96 -13.44
CA VAL A 485 -10.77 -6.02 -14.09
C VAL A 485 -10.07 -4.67 -13.92
N LEU A 486 -8.85 -4.68 -13.35
CA LEU A 486 -8.07 -3.45 -13.16
C LEU A 486 -7.61 -2.83 -14.48
N LYS A 487 -7.22 -3.66 -15.44
CA LYS A 487 -6.68 -3.24 -16.74
C LYS A 487 -7.54 -3.82 -17.86
N PRO A 488 -8.45 -3.03 -18.47
CA PRO A 488 -9.30 -3.50 -19.57
C PRO A 488 -8.51 -4.13 -20.72
N LYS A 489 -7.30 -3.62 -20.97
CA LYS A 489 -6.37 -4.16 -21.97
C LYS A 489 -6.04 -5.65 -21.77
N LEU A 490 -6.03 -6.15 -20.52
CA LEU A 490 -5.80 -7.58 -20.27
C LEU A 490 -6.88 -8.46 -20.93
N VAL A 491 -8.14 -7.98 -20.96
CA VAL A 491 -9.23 -8.71 -21.62
C VAL A 491 -9.04 -8.68 -23.13
N THR A 492 -8.68 -7.53 -23.70
CA THR A 492 -8.36 -7.41 -25.13
C THR A 492 -7.19 -8.30 -25.52
N ASP A 493 -6.11 -8.32 -24.73
CA ASP A 493 -4.93 -9.16 -24.96
C ASP A 493 -5.30 -10.66 -24.86
N THR A 494 -6.15 -11.05 -23.91
CA THR A 494 -6.71 -12.42 -23.82
C THR A 494 -7.48 -12.79 -25.08
N VAL A 495 -8.33 -11.90 -25.58
CA VAL A 495 -9.12 -12.13 -26.80
C VAL A 495 -8.20 -12.33 -28.01
N LEU A 496 -7.17 -11.49 -28.15
CA LEU A 496 -6.18 -11.60 -29.24
C LEU A 496 -5.33 -12.87 -29.12
N ALA A 497 -5.03 -13.33 -27.89
CA ALA A 497 -4.42 -14.64 -27.68
C ALA A 497 -5.35 -15.77 -28.14
N GLY A 498 -6.65 -15.67 -27.84
CA GLY A 498 -7.67 -16.61 -28.35
C GLY A 498 -7.77 -16.65 -29.87
N VAL A 499 -7.55 -15.52 -30.56
CA VAL A 499 -7.45 -15.49 -32.04
C VAL A 499 -6.25 -16.29 -32.53
N ARG A 500 -5.10 -16.17 -31.86
CA ARG A 500 -3.88 -16.95 -32.18
C ARG A 500 -4.06 -18.45 -31.90
N GLU A 501 -4.84 -18.80 -30.89
CA GLU A 501 -5.16 -20.19 -30.55
C GLU A 501 -6.25 -20.79 -31.46
N GLY A 502 -6.96 -19.95 -32.20
CA GLY A 502 -8.02 -20.33 -33.14
C GLY A 502 -9.41 -20.43 -32.52
N LEU A 503 -9.61 -19.93 -31.29
CA LEU A 503 -10.90 -19.86 -30.59
C LEU A 503 -11.81 -18.78 -31.18
N PHE A 504 -11.22 -17.69 -31.69
CA PHE A 504 -11.91 -16.58 -32.31
C PHE A 504 -11.30 -16.24 -33.67
N VAL A 505 -12.06 -15.53 -34.50
CA VAL A 505 -11.54 -14.87 -35.71
C VAL A 505 -11.59 -13.37 -35.48
N ALA A 506 -10.46 -12.68 -35.61
CA ALA A 506 -10.48 -11.22 -35.64
C ALA A 506 -10.85 -10.75 -37.05
N ARG A 507 -11.68 -9.72 -37.17
CA ARG A 507 -12.09 -9.11 -38.43
C ARG A 507 -12.02 -7.60 -38.36
N LEU A 508 -11.41 -6.97 -39.35
CA LEU A 508 -11.38 -5.53 -39.51
C LEU A 508 -11.99 -5.14 -40.85
N ARG A 509 -13.11 -4.42 -40.83
CA ARG A 509 -13.80 -3.94 -42.03
C ARG A 509 -13.20 -2.61 -42.50
N ARG A 510 -12.92 -2.51 -43.79
CA ARG A 510 -12.50 -1.28 -44.45
C ARG A 510 -13.72 -0.47 -44.94
N PRO A 511 -13.58 0.85 -45.16
CA PRO A 511 -14.66 1.69 -45.64
C PRO A 511 -15.26 1.28 -47.00
N ASP A 512 -14.51 0.54 -47.82
CA ASP A 512 -14.96 0.02 -49.12
C ASP A 512 -15.82 -1.25 -49.00
N GLY A 513 -16.09 -1.73 -47.78
CA GLY A 513 -16.86 -2.94 -47.52
C GLY A 513 -16.04 -4.23 -47.55
N SER A 514 -14.78 -4.16 -48.02
CA SER A 514 -13.84 -5.27 -47.87
C SER A 514 -13.47 -5.44 -46.40
N PHE A 515 -13.01 -6.63 -46.03
CA PHE A 515 -12.53 -6.88 -44.68
C PHE A 515 -11.25 -7.69 -44.72
N ARG A 516 -10.54 -7.67 -43.60
CA ARG A 516 -9.38 -8.51 -43.36
C ARG A 516 -9.65 -9.36 -42.13
N THR A 517 -9.29 -10.64 -42.18
CA THR A 517 -9.40 -11.55 -41.05
C THR A 517 -8.05 -12.07 -40.57
N TRP A 518 -8.01 -12.48 -39.31
CA TRP A 518 -6.92 -13.22 -38.69
C TRP A 518 -7.47 -14.42 -37.93
N TRP A 519 -6.90 -15.59 -38.17
CA TRP A 519 -7.23 -16.82 -37.44
C TRP A 519 -5.98 -17.69 -37.34
N ARG A 520 -5.68 -18.17 -36.12
CA ARG A 520 -4.44 -18.89 -35.80
C ARG A 520 -3.17 -18.12 -36.17
N GLU A 521 -3.23 -16.80 -36.09
CA GLU A 521 -2.09 -15.90 -36.32
C GLU A 521 -2.11 -14.73 -35.34
N THR A 522 -1.02 -13.97 -35.28
CA THR A 522 -0.95 -12.76 -34.47
C THR A 522 -1.53 -11.58 -35.24
N VAL A 523 -2.50 -10.88 -34.64
CA VAL A 523 -3.02 -9.61 -35.16
C VAL A 523 -1.94 -8.53 -35.04
N GLU A 524 -1.67 -7.78 -36.11
CA GLU A 524 -0.65 -6.73 -36.06
C GLU A 524 -1.04 -5.60 -35.11
N PRO A 525 -0.07 -4.92 -34.46
CA PRO A 525 -0.34 -3.89 -33.45
C PRO A 525 -1.27 -2.76 -33.91
N GLU A 526 -1.20 -2.37 -35.19
CA GLU A 526 -2.06 -1.35 -35.79
C GLU A 526 -3.53 -1.80 -35.80
N ALA A 527 -3.81 -3.03 -36.23
CA ALA A 527 -5.15 -3.60 -36.25
C ALA A 527 -5.66 -3.95 -34.85
N ALA A 528 -4.78 -4.43 -33.97
CA ALA A 528 -5.09 -4.75 -32.57
C ALA A 528 -5.53 -3.51 -31.76
N GLY A 529 -5.06 -2.32 -32.13
CA GLY A 529 -5.44 -1.05 -31.51
C GLY A 529 -6.66 -0.37 -32.12
N ASP A 530 -7.23 -0.91 -33.19
CA ASP A 530 -8.36 -0.31 -33.89
C ASP A 530 -9.68 -0.57 -33.13
N GLU A 531 -10.47 0.48 -32.87
CA GLU A 531 -11.76 0.36 -32.18
C GLU A 531 -12.80 -0.41 -33.00
N ALA A 532 -12.62 -0.49 -34.33
CA ALA A 532 -13.47 -1.24 -35.25
C ALA A 532 -13.08 -2.71 -35.37
N LEU A 533 -12.08 -3.20 -34.61
CA LEU A 533 -11.72 -4.61 -34.60
C LEU A 533 -12.84 -5.46 -34.01
N GLU A 534 -13.44 -6.30 -34.85
CA GLU A 534 -14.48 -7.26 -34.49
C GLU A 534 -13.86 -8.61 -34.15
N ILE A 535 -14.52 -9.31 -33.23
CA ILE A 535 -14.24 -10.68 -32.82
C ILE A 535 -15.46 -11.49 -33.23
N VAL A 536 -15.23 -12.42 -34.16
CA VAL A 536 -16.25 -13.23 -34.81
C VAL A 536 -16.09 -14.68 -34.35
N LEU A 537 -17.21 -15.35 -34.12
CA LEU A 537 -17.19 -16.78 -33.80
C LEU A 537 -16.76 -17.59 -35.04
N PRO A 538 -15.92 -18.63 -34.89
CA PRO A 538 -15.41 -19.41 -36.02
C PRO A 538 -16.51 -19.96 -36.95
N GLU A 539 -17.65 -20.41 -36.40
CA GLU A 539 -18.79 -20.92 -37.17
C GLU A 539 -19.46 -19.89 -38.10
N LYS A 540 -19.20 -18.60 -37.90
CA LYS A 540 -19.81 -17.48 -38.64
C LYS A 540 -18.79 -16.64 -39.38
N ALA A 541 -17.52 -17.07 -39.36
CA ALA A 541 -16.42 -16.32 -39.92
C ALA A 541 -16.02 -16.87 -41.30
N GLU A 542 -15.79 -15.95 -42.22
CA GLU A 542 -15.18 -16.21 -43.53
C GLU A 542 -13.75 -15.64 -43.51
N LEU A 543 -12.76 -16.47 -43.85
CA LEU A 543 -11.35 -16.08 -43.87
C LEU A 543 -10.98 -15.46 -45.22
N THR A 544 -10.43 -14.25 -45.18
CA THR A 544 -9.88 -13.58 -46.37
C THR A 544 -8.42 -13.98 -46.64
N ARG A 545 -7.81 -14.68 -45.68
CA ARG A 545 -6.41 -15.12 -45.73
C ARG A 545 -6.25 -16.36 -44.85
N LEU A 546 -5.46 -17.31 -45.33
CA LEU A 546 -5.02 -18.47 -44.56
C LEU A 546 -3.47 -18.50 -44.56
N PRO A 547 -2.80 -18.42 -43.39
CA PRO A 547 -1.35 -18.56 -43.32
C PRO A 547 -0.87 -19.91 -43.84
N GLU A 548 0.12 -19.90 -44.73
CA GLU A 548 0.59 -21.11 -45.39
C GLU A 548 1.26 -22.11 -44.44
N SER A 549 1.82 -21.61 -43.33
CA SER A 549 2.39 -22.41 -42.27
C SER A 549 1.37 -23.33 -41.59
N LEU A 550 0.07 -23.01 -41.63
CA LEU A 550 -0.99 -23.85 -41.05
C LEU A 550 -1.24 -25.12 -41.87
N LEU A 551 -0.83 -25.14 -43.14
CA LEU A 551 -0.96 -26.34 -43.97
C LEU A 551 0.09 -27.40 -43.63
N ALA A 552 1.13 -27.08 -42.86
CA ALA A 552 2.10 -28.08 -42.44
C ALA A 552 1.47 -29.19 -41.57
N PRO A 553 2.04 -30.40 -41.57
CA PRO A 553 1.60 -31.48 -40.70
C PRO A 553 1.49 -31.05 -39.22
N ARG A 554 0.45 -31.54 -38.54
CA ARG A 554 0.13 -31.29 -37.11
C ARG A 554 -0.18 -29.84 -36.71
N LYS A 555 -0.23 -28.88 -37.64
CA LYS A 555 -0.58 -27.49 -37.32
C LYS A 555 -2.08 -27.26 -37.17
N LEU A 556 -2.87 -27.95 -37.97
CA LEU A 556 -4.33 -27.93 -37.88
C LEU A 556 -4.83 -29.28 -37.35
N PRO A 557 -5.78 -29.26 -36.40
CA PRO A 557 -6.29 -30.47 -35.79
C PRO A 557 -7.02 -31.32 -36.84
N SER A 558 -6.68 -32.60 -36.90
CA SER A 558 -7.37 -33.61 -37.72
C SER A 558 -7.41 -33.32 -39.23
N LEU A 559 -6.56 -32.39 -39.71
CA LEU A 559 -6.42 -32.11 -41.14
C LEU A 559 -5.62 -33.20 -41.85
N TRP A 560 -4.48 -33.58 -41.26
CA TRP A 560 -3.64 -34.67 -41.75
C TRP A 560 -4.06 -35.96 -41.06
N THR A 561 -4.37 -37.00 -41.83
CA THR A 561 -4.66 -38.33 -41.29
C THR A 561 -3.36 -39.09 -41.09
N ASP A 562 -3.14 -39.61 -39.87
CA ASP A 562 -2.12 -40.63 -39.63
C ASP A 562 -2.58 -41.92 -40.33
N ASP A 563 -1.75 -42.47 -41.19
CA ASP A 563 -1.98 -43.75 -41.87
C ASP A 563 -1.74 -44.97 -40.96
N GLY A 564 -1.58 -44.74 -39.64
CA GLY A 564 -1.34 -45.77 -38.63
C GLY A 564 0.08 -46.36 -38.68
N SER A 565 0.98 -45.83 -39.52
CA SER A 565 2.34 -46.37 -39.69
C SER A 565 3.34 -45.89 -38.64
N GLY A 566 3.02 -44.81 -37.90
CA GLY A 566 3.95 -44.18 -36.96
C GLY A 566 5.15 -43.49 -37.64
N ASP A 567 5.16 -43.41 -38.98
CA ASP A 567 6.22 -42.83 -39.78
C ASP A 567 5.70 -41.57 -40.50
N GLU A 568 6.34 -40.42 -40.26
CA GLU A 568 5.82 -39.09 -40.65
C GLU A 568 5.85 -38.84 -42.17
N THR A 569 6.47 -39.71 -42.95
CA THR A 569 6.70 -39.56 -44.41
C THR A 569 5.54 -40.07 -45.27
N GLY A 570 4.58 -40.81 -44.70
CA GLY A 570 3.48 -41.46 -45.41
C GLY A 570 2.18 -40.65 -45.57
N SER A 571 1.95 -39.64 -44.72
CA SER A 571 0.67 -38.91 -44.67
C SER A 571 0.40 -38.15 -45.98
N ALA A 572 -0.72 -38.47 -46.62
CA ALA A 572 -1.16 -37.87 -47.87
C ALA A 572 -2.46 -37.10 -47.61
N LEU A 573 -2.47 -35.81 -47.94
CA LEU A 573 -3.63 -34.94 -47.81
C LEU A 573 -4.17 -34.58 -49.21
N PRO A 574 -5.28 -35.19 -49.66
CA PRO A 574 -5.94 -34.78 -50.89
C PRO A 574 -6.37 -33.31 -50.83
N VAL A 575 -6.18 -32.56 -51.92
CA VAL A 575 -6.61 -31.15 -52.01
C VAL A 575 -8.12 -31.03 -51.83
N SER A 576 -8.91 -32.00 -52.30
CA SER A 576 -10.36 -32.10 -52.03
C SER A 576 -10.67 -32.15 -50.53
N THR A 577 -9.98 -32.97 -49.75
CA THR A 577 -10.14 -33.02 -48.28
C THR A 577 -9.77 -31.69 -47.62
N LEU A 578 -8.73 -31.01 -48.11
CA LEU A 578 -8.37 -29.68 -47.62
C LEU A 578 -9.46 -28.63 -47.92
N LEU A 579 -10.07 -28.67 -49.11
CA LEU A 579 -11.19 -27.79 -49.45
C LEU A 579 -12.42 -28.08 -48.59
N ASP A 580 -12.74 -29.35 -48.37
CA ASP A 580 -13.85 -29.78 -47.50
C ASP A 580 -13.63 -29.36 -46.03
N TYR A 581 -12.37 -29.33 -45.58
CA TYR A 581 -12.01 -28.87 -44.22
C TYR A 581 -12.36 -27.40 -43.98
N PHE A 582 -12.31 -26.57 -45.03
CA PHE A 582 -12.55 -25.12 -44.97
C PHE A 582 -13.88 -24.69 -45.60
N VAL A 583 -14.78 -25.62 -45.92
CA VAL A 583 -16.09 -25.32 -46.55
C VAL A 583 -17.06 -24.57 -45.63
N GLY A 584 -16.71 -24.41 -44.35
CA GLY A 584 -17.58 -23.86 -43.30
C GLY A 584 -18.39 -24.95 -42.61
N GLY A 585 -18.51 -24.85 -41.28
CA GLY A 585 -19.25 -25.83 -40.45
C GLY A 585 -18.51 -27.13 -40.13
N HIS A 586 -17.26 -27.27 -40.58
CA HIS A 586 -16.39 -28.38 -40.17
C HIS A 586 -15.99 -28.22 -38.69
N VAL A 587 -16.06 -29.32 -37.93
CA VAL A 587 -15.64 -29.37 -36.52
C VAL A 587 -14.58 -30.44 -36.37
N ALA A 588 -13.35 -30.02 -36.12
CA ALA A 588 -12.23 -30.91 -35.85
C ALA A 588 -12.31 -31.43 -34.41
N ILE A 589 -12.17 -32.76 -34.26
CA ILE A 589 -12.16 -33.44 -32.96
C ILE A 589 -10.72 -33.73 -32.56
N ILE A 590 -10.30 -33.25 -31.40
CA ILE A 590 -8.98 -33.51 -30.83
C ILE A 590 -9.16 -34.47 -29.65
N PRO A 591 -8.72 -35.73 -29.77
CA PRO A 591 -8.82 -36.70 -28.69
C PRO A 591 -7.86 -36.31 -27.54
N ARG A 592 -8.38 -36.29 -26.31
CA ARG A 592 -7.60 -36.21 -25.06
C ARG A 592 -7.80 -37.50 -24.27
N ASP A 593 -6.96 -37.73 -23.26
CA ASP A 593 -6.95 -38.97 -22.47
C ASP A 593 -8.33 -39.35 -21.87
N HIS A 594 -9.18 -38.35 -21.57
CA HIS A 594 -10.45 -38.55 -20.85
C HIS A 594 -11.66 -37.80 -21.44
N TYR A 595 -11.49 -37.04 -22.53
CA TYR A 595 -12.56 -36.31 -23.23
C TYR A 595 -12.11 -35.89 -24.63
N GLU A 596 -13.02 -35.36 -25.44
CA GLU A 596 -12.74 -34.86 -26.78
C GLU A 596 -12.91 -33.34 -26.82
N ASP A 597 -11.88 -32.64 -27.30
CA ASP A 597 -11.97 -31.21 -27.62
C ASP A 597 -12.57 -31.03 -29.02
N ARG A 598 -13.46 -30.05 -29.18
CA ARG A 598 -14.09 -29.73 -30.45
C ARG A 598 -13.68 -28.33 -30.89
N VAL A 599 -13.09 -28.22 -32.08
CA VAL A 599 -12.63 -26.96 -32.67
C VAL A 599 -13.36 -26.74 -33.97
N THR A 600 -14.20 -25.71 -34.01
CA THR A 600 -14.88 -25.31 -35.24
C THR A 600 -13.90 -24.58 -36.16
N ILE A 601 -13.90 -24.96 -37.44
CA ILE A 601 -13.04 -24.40 -38.47
C ILE A 601 -13.81 -23.33 -39.24
N PRO A 602 -13.28 -22.10 -39.37
CA PRO A 602 -13.89 -21.05 -40.17
C PRO A 602 -14.00 -21.41 -41.65
N GLU A 603 -14.98 -20.82 -42.33
CA GLU A 603 -15.09 -20.92 -43.78
C GLU A 603 -13.93 -20.17 -44.45
N CYS A 604 -13.37 -20.70 -45.52
CA CYS A 604 -12.39 -20.02 -46.36
C CYS A 604 -12.70 -20.28 -47.82
N ALA A 605 -12.75 -19.23 -48.64
CA ALA A 605 -13.04 -19.36 -50.05
C ALA A 605 -12.03 -20.33 -50.73
N ALA A 606 -12.53 -21.23 -51.57
CA ALA A 606 -11.71 -22.24 -52.23
C ALA A 606 -10.51 -21.64 -52.99
N GLU A 607 -10.69 -20.48 -53.62
CA GLU A 607 -9.62 -19.75 -54.31
C GLU A 607 -8.50 -19.36 -53.33
N THR A 608 -8.85 -18.82 -52.16
CA THR A 608 -7.90 -18.46 -51.10
C THR A 608 -7.16 -19.68 -50.57
N VAL A 609 -7.84 -20.80 -50.36
CA VAL A 609 -7.19 -22.06 -49.92
C VAL A 609 -6.19 -22.53 -50.98
N LEU A 610 -6.55 -22.54 -52.26
CA LEU A 610 -5.67 -22.96 -53.34
C LEU A 610 -4.46 -22.02 -53.53
N ASP A 611 -4.66 -20.71 -53.37
CA ASP A 611 -3.56 -19.74 -53.36
C ASP A 611 -2.61 -19.96 -52.18
N THR A 612 -3.14 -20.26 -50.99
CA THR A 612 -2.32 -20.64 -49.83
C THR A 612 -1.55 -21.94 -50.10
N VAL A 613 -2.13 -22.92 -50.80
CA VAL A 613 -1.41 -24.14 -51.20
C VAL A 613 -0.23 -23.81 -52.12
N ARG A 614 -0.43 -22.95 -53.14
CA ARG A 614 0.67 -22.53 -54.03
C ARG A 614 1.81 -21.89 -53.23
N GLN A 615 1.48 -20.97 -52.32
CA GLN A 615 2.45 -20.33 -51.44
C GLN A 615 3.15 -21.33 -50.51
N ALA A 616 2.42 -22.30 -49.95
CA ALA A 616 2.96 -23.33 -49.07
C ALA A 616 3.96 -24.23 -49.81
N VAL A 617 3.67 -24.58 -51.07
CA VAL A 617 4.57 -25.38 -51.92
C VAL A 617 5.83 -24.59 -52.30
N GLU A 618 5.66 -23.34 -52.72
CA GLU A 618 6.77 -22.44 -53.07
C GLU A 618 7.71 -22.17 -51.88
N ARG A 619 7.17 -22.04 -50.67
CA ARG A 619 7.96 -21.89 -49.44
C ARG A 619 8.50 -23.22 -48.89
N GLY A 620 8.12 -24.34 -49.48
CA GLY A 620 8.56 -25.68 -49.07
C GLY A 620 7.90 -26.21 -47.79
N THR A 621 6.79 -25.61 -47.36
CA THR A 621 6.00 -26.06 -46.19
C THR A 621 5.28 -27.38 -46.44
N VAL A 622 4.86 -27.61 -47.68
CA VAL A 622 4.23 -28.86 -48.14
C VAL A 622 4.76 -29.23 -49.52
N TRP A 623 4.69 -30.51 -49.87
CA TRP A 623 5.07 -31.04 -51.18
C TRP A 623 3.83 -31.43 -51.98
N LEU A 624 3.70 -30.90 -53.19
CA LEU A 624 2.60 -31.22 -54.10
C LEU A 624 2.95 -32.41 -55.00
N THR A 625 2.05 -33.39 -55.07
CA THR A 625 2.12 -34.52 -56.01
C THR A 625 0.83 -34.65 -56.81
N ASN A 626 0.92 -34.60 -58.15
CA ASN A 626 -0.17 -34.84 -59.08
C ASN A 626 0.39 -35.44 -60.38
N PRO A 627 0.64 -36.76 -60.44
CA PRO A 627 1.42 -37.38 -61.52
C PRO A 627 0.95 -36.98 -62.93
N PRO A 628 1.86 -36.54 -63.82
CA PRO A 628 3.33 -36.57 -63.67
C PRO A 628 3.92 -35.38 -62.89
N ALA A 629 3.15 -34.34 -62.57
CA ALA A 629 3.62 -33.12 -61.92
C ALA A 629 3.97 -33.34 -60.43
N THR A 630 5.05 -32.71 -59.99
CA THR A 630 5.57 -32.71 -58.61
C THR A 630 6.20 -31.34 -58.33
N SER A 631 5.98 -30.77 -57.15
CA SER A 631 6.50 -29.42 -56.84
C SER A 631 6.82 -29.25 -55.37
N TRP A 632 8.03 -28.78 -55.04
CA TRP A 632 8.45 -28.38 -53.70
C TRP A 632 9.59 -27.35 -53.77
N LYS A 633 9.45 -26.23 -53.04
CA LYS A 633 10.36 -25.06 -53.14
C LYS A 633 10.51 -24.52 -54.57
N GLU A 634 9.42 -24.59 -55.32
CA GLU A 634 9.32 -24.17 -56.72
C GLU A 634 7.88 -23.77 -57.04
N PRO A 635 7.66 -22.88 -58.03
CA PRO A 635 6.32 -22.44 -58.40
C PRO A 635 5.49 -23.60 -58.94
N VAL A 636 4.23 -23.67 -58.52
CA VAL A 636 3.31 -24.74 -58.93
C VAL A 636 2.93 -24.56 -60.41
N PRO A 637 3.16 -25.54 -61.29
CA PRO A 637 2.83 -25.43 -62.71
C PRO A 637 1.33 -25.20 -62.94
N ALA A 638 1.00 -24.41 -63.97
CA ALA A 638 -0.38 -24.18 -64.36
C ALA A 638 -1.10 -25.51 -64.67
N GLY A 639 -2.25 -25.74 -64.02
CA GLY A 639 -3.01 -26.99 -64.15
C GLY A 639 -2.52 -28.16 -63.29
N ALA A 640 -1.41 -28.04 -62.55
CA ALA A 640 -0.94 -29.09 -61.64
C ALA A 640 -1.74 -29.16 -60.33
N LEU A 641 -2.24 -28.01 -59.85
CA LEU A 641 -3.10 -27.94 -58.67
C LEU A 641 -4.56 -28.20 -59.07
N THR A 642 -5.02 -29.42 -58.81
CA THR A 642 -6.41 -29.87 -59.08
C THR A 642 -6.97 -30.56 -57.83
N ASP A 643 -8.27 -30.88 -57.82
CA ASP A 643 -8.94 -31.65 -56.77
C ASP A 643 -8.34 -33.04 -56.52
N LYS A 644 -7.70 -33.61 -57.55
CA LYS A 644 -6.97 -34.89 -57.51
C LYS A 644 -5.53 -34.78 -57.06
N ALA A 645 -5.02 -33.57 -56.86
CA ALA A 645 -3.66 -33.38 -56.35
C ALA A 645 -3.59 -33.74 -54.87
N THR A 646 -2.42 -34.17 -54.43
CA THR A 646 -2.16 -34.62 -53.07
C THR A 646 -0.99 -33.84 -52.47
N LEU A 647 -1.22 -33.27 -51.30
CA LEU A 647 -0.19 -32.66 -50.47
C LEU A 647 0.46 -33.71 -49.59
N ARG A 648 1.78 -33.59 -49.45
CA ARG A 648 2.62 -34.44 -48.61
C ARG A 648 3.44 -33.57 -47.66
N PRO A 649 3.93 -34.12 -46.55
CA PRO A 649 5.00 -33.53 -45.77
C PRO A 649 6.18 -33.13 -46.66
N PRO A 650 7.00 -32.14 -46.24
CA PRO A 650 8.25 -31.84 -46.91
C PRO A 650 9.07 -33.12 -47.14
N PRO A 651 9.64 -33.34 -48.33
CA PRO A 651 10.41 -34.53 -48.61
C PRO A 651 11.69 -34.57 -47.77
N ASP A 652 12.16 -35.78 -47.45
CA ASP A 652 13.41 -35.95 -46.73
C ASP A 652 14.58 -35.32 -47.50
N PRO A 653 15.46 -34.56 -46.83
CA PRO A 653 16.59 -33.92 -47.48
C PRO A 653 17.56 -34.97 -48.03
N LEU A 654 18.02 -34.76 -49.25
CA LEU A 654 19.03 -35.63 -49.88
C LEU A 654 20.41 -35.39 -49.27
N THR A 655 21.09 -36.46 -48.89
CA THR A 655 22.49 -36.42 -48.46
C THR A 655 23.44 -36.61 -49.64
N PRO A 656 24.72 -36.21 -49.52
CA PRO A 656 25.72 -36.53 -50.54
C PRO A 656 25.87 -38.05 -50.79
N GLN A 657 25.57 -38.88 -49.78
CA GLN A 657 25.61 -40.33 -49.90
C GLN A 657 24.46 -40.86 -50.76
N ASP A 658 23.27 -40.27 -50.67
CA ASP A 658 22.13 -40.61 -51.53
C ASP A 658 22.47 -40.40 -53.00
N LEU A 659 23.17 -39.31 -53.34
CA LEU A 659 23.56 -39.00 -54.73
C LEU A 659 24.66 -39.93 -55.29
N LEU A 660 25.39 -40.60 -54.40
CA LEU A 660 26.57 -41.43 -54.72
C LEU A 660 26.39 -42.89 -54.31
N SER A 661 25.15 -43.32 -54.04
CA SER A 661 24.81 -44.71 -53.76
C SER A 661 25.24 -45.63 -54.91
N GLU A 662 25.44 -46.92 -54.65
CA GLU A 662 25.82 -47.88 -55.69
C GLU A 662 24.79 -47.93 -56.83
N ALA A 663 23.49 -47.85 -56.48
CA ALA A 663 22.40 -47.78 -57.42
C ALA A 663 22.45 -46.48 -58.26
N MET A 664 22.69 -45.34 -57.61
CA MET A 664 22.82 -44.06 -58.30
C MET A 664 24.04 -44.01 -59.21
N ARG A 665 25.19 -44.54 -58.78
CA ARG A 665 26.40 -44.65 -59.60
C ARG A 665 26.18 -45.47 -60.87
N ALA A 666 25.39 -46.54 -60.80
CA ALA A 666 25.05 -47.34 -61.97
C ALA A 666 24.04 -46.64 -62.90
N ALA A 667 23.10 -45.87 -62.34
CA ALA A 667 21.98 -45.30 -63.09
C ALA A 667 22.26 -43.91 -63.71
N ALA A 668 22.97 -43.03 -62.99
CA ALA A 668 23.11 -41.61 -63.35
C ALA A 668 24.53 -41.18 -63.75
N TRP A 669 25.56 -41.89 -63.28
CA TRP A 669 26.95 -41.50 -63.42
C TRP A 669 27.65 -42.28 -64.55
N ARG A 670 28.52 -41.61 -65.31
CA ARG A 670 29.39 -42.20 -66.33
C ARG A 670 30.79 -41.59 -66.19
N GLU A 671 31.81 -42.42 -65.98
CA GLU A 671 33.20 -41.96 -65.79
C GLU A 671 33.31 -40.86 -64.72
N ASP A 672 32.60 -41.04 -63.60
CA ASP A 672 32.48 -40.11 -62.48
C ASP A 672 31.87 -38.74 -62.81
N ALA A 673 31.26 -38.56 -64.00
CA ALA A 673 30.50 -37.38 -64.38
C ALA A 673 28.99 -37.69 -64.51
N ALA A 674 28.15 -36.71 -64.17
CA ALA A 674 26.69 -36.78 -64.31
C ALA A 674 26.13 -35.41 -64.70
N THR A 675 24.88 -35.41 -65.18
CA THR A 675 24.10 -34.17 -65.35
C THR A 675 23.04 -34.06 -64.27
N GLY A 676 22.62 -32.84 -63.92
CA GLY A 676 21.50 -32.61 -62.99
C GLY A 676 20.24 -33.35 -63.41
N LEU A 677 19.94 -33.39 -64.71
CA LEU A 677 18.81 -34.14 -65.28
C LEU A 677 18.94 -35.66 -65.05
N ALA A 678 20.13 -36.23 -65.26
CA ALA A 678 20.38 -37.65 -65.04
C ALA A 678 20.22 -38.04 -63.56
N LEU A 679 20.72 -37.20 -62.64
CA LEU A 679 20.50 -37.41 -61.21
C LEU A 679 19.03 -37.33 -60.83
N ALA A 680 18.29 -36.33 -61.33
CA ALA A 680 16.87 -36.18 -61.03
C ALA A 680 16.03 -37.38 -61.51
N GLN A 681 16.32 -37.90 -62.71
CA GLN A 681 15.65 -39.07 -63.27
C GLN A 681 15.98 -40.34 -62.49
N ALA A 682 17.26 -40.56 -62.17
CA ALA A 682 17.70 -41.75 -61.45
C ALA A 682 17.18 -41.79 -60.01
N LEU A 683 17.22 -40.67 -59.28
CA LEU A 683 16.67 -40.58 -57.92
C LEU A 683 15.17 -40.83 -57.90
N SER A 684 14.44 -40.31 -58.91
CA SER A 684 12.99 -40.56 -59.03
C SER A 684 12.68 -42.03 -59.31
N GLN A 685 13.52 -42.72 -60.09
CA GLN A 685 13.41 -44.16 -60.32
C GLN A 685 13.75 -44.98 -59.08
N GLU A 686 14.84 -44.66 -58.39
CA GLU A 686 15.28 -45.34 -57.17
C GLU A 686 14.23 -45.24 -56.05
N ARG A 687 13.64 -44.05 -55.87
CA ARG A 687 12.60 -43.80 -54.85
C ARG A 687 11.19 -44.20 -55.32
N SER A 688 11.03 -44.71 -56.54
CA SER A 688 9.74 -45.06 -57.15
C SER A 688 8.69 -43.92 -57.07
N ALA A 689 9.15 -42.67 -57.12
CA ALA A 689 8.33 -41.46 -57.00
C ALA A 689 8.96 -40.30 -57.78
N ASN A 690 8.13 -39.48 -58.45
CA ASN A 690 8.62 -38.28 -59.12
C ASN A 690 9.08 -37.25 -58.08
N LEU A 691 10.39 -37.10 -57.91
CA LEU A 691 10.96 -36.16 -56.96
C LEU A 691 10.97 -34.73 -57.53
N PRO A 692 10.66 -33.71 -56.71
CA PRO A 692 10.69 -32.32 -57.12
C PRO A 692 12.12 -31.88 -57.43
N TRP A 693 12.29 -31.03 -58.45
CA TRP A 693 13.62 -30.53 -58.83
C TRP A 693 14.26 -29.73 -57.71
N GLY A 694 13.46 -28.97 -56.96
CA GLY A 694 13.92 -28.24 -55.78
C GLY A 694 14.70 -29.10 -54.77
N LEU A 695 14.25 -30.35 -54.52
CA LEU A 695 14.92 -31.30 -53.64
C LEU A 695 16.26 -31.77 -54.21
N VAL A 696 16.27 -32.18 -55.47
CA VAL A 696 17.48 -32.66 -56.17
C VAL A 696 18.52 -31.55 -56.26
N ARG A 697 18.08 -30.34 -56.60
CA ARG A 697 18.89 -29.12 -56.64
C ARG A 697 19.55 -28.82 -55.30
N GLU A 698 18.80 -28.86 -54.21
CA GLU A 698 19.34 -28.67 -52.86
C GLU A 698 20.33 -29.78 -52.47
N GLY A 699 20.05 -31.04 -52.82
CA GLY A 699 20.97 -32.16 -52.62
C GLY A 699 22.31 -31.96 -53.34
N ILE A 700 22.28 -31.58 -54.63
CA ILE A 700 23.48 -31.30 -55.44
C ILE A 700 24.28 -30.16 -54.82
N ARG A 701 23.62 -29.05 -54.46
CA ARG A 701 24.27 -27.91 -53.81
C ARG A 701 24.91 -28.30 -52.48
N THR A 702 24.24 -29.12 -51.68
CA THR A 702 24.75 -29.63 -50.40
C THR A 702 26.00 -30.48 -50.64
N ALA A 703 25.99 -31.36 -51.65
CA ALA A 703 27.12 -32.21 -51.99
C ALA A 703 28.32 -31.42 -52.58
N ILE A 704 28.07 -30.36 -53.35
CA ILE A 704 29.11 -29.44 -53.83
C ILE A 704 29.73 -28.67 -52.65
N ASN A 705 28.90 -28.10 -51.78
CA ASN A 705 29.35 -27.35 -50.59
C ASN A 705 30.13 -28.24 -49.61
N ALA A 706 29.72 -29.51 -49.48
CA ALA A 706 30.43 -30.51 -48.68
C ALA A 706 31.67 -31.10 -49.39
N HIS A 707 32.00 -30.61 -50.59
CA HIS A 707 33.15 -31.03 -51.40
C HIS A 707 33.13 -32.49 -51.89
N TRP A 708 31.95 -33.12 -51.97
CA TRP A 708 31.79 -34.44 -52.59
C TRP A 708 31.71 -34.34 -54.11
N LEU A 709 31.15 -33.25 -54.61
CA LEU A 709 30.96 -32.97 -56.04
C LEU A 709 31.65 -31.66 -56.44
N VAL A 710 32.02 -31.54 -57.72
CA VAL A 710 32.59 -30.33 -58.32
C VAL A 710 31.89 -30.05 -59.66
N LEU A 711 31.74 -28.78 -60.03
CA LEU A 711 31.20 -28.38 -61.33
C LEU A 711 32.24 -28.58 -62.44
N GLU A 712 31.82 -29.07 -63.60
CA GLU A 712 32.69 -29.10 -64.79
C GLU A 712 32.82 -27.71 -65.43
N ASP A 713 33.93 -27.49 -66.15
CA ASP A 713 34.18 -26.22 -66.84
C ASP A 713 33.11 -25.96 -67.92
N GLY A 714 32.41 -24.82 -67.80
CA GLY A 714 31.31 -24.45 -68.70
C GLY A 714 29.92 -24.95 -68.27
N SER A 715 29.82 -25.59 -67.11
CA SER A 715 28.55 -25.99 -66.49
C SER A 715 27.68 -24.79 -66.08
N THR A 716 26.36 -24.97 -66.10
CA THR A 716 25.40 -23.97 -65.60
C THR A 716 25.40 -23.93 -64.07
N ASP A 717 24.98 -22.81 -63.47
CA ASP A 717 24.92 -22.65 -62.01
C ASP A 717 24.05 -23.74 -61.35
N PRO A 718 24.46 -24.33 -60.21
CA PRO A 718 23.67 -25.31 -59.45
C PRO A 718 22.28 -24.82 -59.01
N SER A 719 22.00 -23.52 -59.09
CA SER A 719 20.70 -22.92 -58.79
C SER A 719 19.75 -22.92 -59.99
N CYS A 720 20.14 -23.54 -61.11
CA CYS A 720 19.36 -23.55 -62.34
C CYS A 720 17.96 -24.14 -62.19
N GLU A 721 17.08 -23.77 -63.11
CA GLU A 721 15.74 -24.35 -63.22
C GLU A 721 15.78 -25.72 -63.92
N TYR A 722 14.69 -26.48 -63.83
CA TYR A 722 14.66 -27.87 -64.30
C TYR A 722 14.94 -28.02 -65.82
N ASP A 723 14.53 -27.04 -66.62
CA ASP A 723 14.79 -26.97 -68.07
C ASP A 723 16.29 -26.90 -68.41
N GLN A 724 17.07 -26.32 -67.52
CA GLN A 724 18.52 -26.19 -67.59
C GLN A 724 19.27 -27.34 -66.90
N ALA A 725 18.58 -28.26 -66.22
CA ALA A 725 19.21 -29.35 -65.46
C ALA A 725 20.10 -30.26 -66.32
N ARG A 726 19.88 -30.33 -67.64
CA ARG A 726 20.75 -31.06 -68.58
C ARG A 726 22.11 -30.38 -68.81
N GLN A 727 22.16 -29.05 -68.65
CA GLN A 727 23.35 -28.22 -68.82
C GLN A 727 24.15 -28.07 -67.51
N LEU A 728 23.58 -28.51 -66.38
CA LEU A 728 24.28 -28.67 -65.11
C LEU A 728 25.13 -29.95 -65.15
N GLN A 729 26.41 -29.81 -65.46
CA GLN A 729 27.41 -30.87 -65.48
C GLN A 729 28.24 -30.88 -64.19
N ILE A 730 28.34 -32.05 -63.57
CA ILE A 730 28.96 -32.26 -62.25
C ILE A 730 29.80 -33.53 -62.26
N ARG A 731 30.88 -33.52 -61.46
CA ARG A 731 31.82 -34.63 -61.33
C ARG A 731 32.03 -35.01 -59.86
N VAL A 732 32.22 -36.30 -59.59
CA VAL A 732 32.69 -36.76 -58.29
C VAL A 732 34.11 -36.27 -58.07
N ARG A 733 34.37 -35.70 -56.89
CA ARG A 733 35.70 -35.23 -56.55
C ARG A 733 36.65 -36.41 -56.33
N THR A 734 37.69 -36.53 -57.15
CA THR A 734 38.75 -37.53 -57.01
C THR A 734 40.03 -36.99 -56.37
N ASP A 735 40.18 -35.66 -56.30
CA ASP A 735 41.36 -35.00 -55.75
C ASP A 735 41.24 -34.80 -54.23
N SER A 736 42.34 -35.00 -53.50
CA SER A 736 42.46 -34.66 -52.07
C SER A 736 41.91 -33.24 -51.80
N PRO A 737 41.23 -33.01 -50.66
CA PRO A 737 40.66 -31.70 -50.33
C PRO A 737 41.74 -30.62 -50.40
N PRO A 738 41.45 -29.38 -50.85
CA PRO A 738 42.42 -28.31 -50.73
C PRO A 738 42.57 -28.06 -49.21
N PRO A 739 43.73 -27.58 -48.74
CA PRO A 739 43.81 -27.11 -47.36
C PRO A 739 42.70 -26.07 -47.12
N PRO A 740 42.08 -26.06 -45.92
CA PRO A 740 40.99 -25.12 -45.63
C PRO A 740 41.47 -23.69 -45.93
N PRO A 741 40.58 -22.80 -46.42
CA PRO A 741 40.95 -21.41 -46.58
C PRO A 741 41.47 -20.88 -45.23
N PRO A 742 42.51 -20.01 -45.22
CA PRO A 742 42.91 -19.37 -43.98
C PRO A 742 41.67 -18.71 -43.38
N PRO A 743 41.44 -18.82 -42.06
CA PRO A 743 40.24 -18.25 -41.46
C PRO A 743 40.14 -16.79 -41.89
N SER A 744 39.06 -16.45 -42.60
CA SER A 744 38.59 -15.07 -42.70
C SER A 744 38.67 -14.52 -41.29
N ALA A 745 39.45 -13.45 -41.08
CA ALA A 745 39.72 -12.88 -39.78
C ALA A 745 38.42 -12.84 -38.96
N ALA A 746 38.28 -13.80 -38.05
CA ALA A 746 37.26 -13.74 -37.04
C ALA A 746 37.59 -12.46 -36.29
N ALA A 747 36.74 -11.44 -36.43
CA ALA A 747 36.77 -10.29 -35.55
C ALA A 747 36.70 -10.86 -34.13
N LYS A 748 37.84 -10.89 -33.45
CA LYS A 748 37.90 -11.21 -32.03
C LYS A 748 37.16 -10.08 -31.34
N LEU A 749 35.89 -10.29 -31.06
CA LEU A 749 35.14 -9.46 -30.15
C LEU A 749 35.85 -9.55 -28.80
N ASP A 750 36.29 -8.40 -28.27
CA ASP A 750 36.86 -8.36 -26.93
C ASP A 750 35.76 -8.56 -25.87
N VAL A 751 36.17 -8.77 -24.63
CA VAL A 751 35.27 -9.04 -23.49
C VAL A 751 34.22 -7.92 -23.31
N GLY A 752 34.53 -6.67 -23.68
CA GLY A 752 33.59 -5.56 -23.64
C GLY A 752 32.53 -5.60 -24.76
N GLN A 753 32.89 -6.06 -25.96
CA GLN A 753 31.93 -6.19 -27.07
C GLN A 753 30.96 -7.37 -26.90
N LEU A 754 31.39 -8.42 -26.19
CA LEU A 754 30.51 -9.50 -25.73
C LEU A 754 29.52 -9.03 -24.66
N GLN A 755 29.92 -8.06 -23.83
CA GLN A 755 29.07 -7.47 -22.80
C GLN A 755 28.01 -6.54 -23.40
N GLU A 756 28.35 -5.74 -24.41
CA GLU A 756 27.37 -4.94 -25.18
C GLU A 756 26.34 -5.79 -25.94
N LEU A 757 26.74 -6.96 -26.45
CA LEU A 757 25.82 -7.90 -27.11
C LEU A 757 24.89 -8.60 -26.10
N ALA A 758 25.39 -8.93 -24.91
CA ALA A 758 24.60 -9.48 -23.82
C ALA A 758 23.58 -8.46 -23.27
N ASP A 759 23.96 -7.19 -23.18
CA ASP A 759 23.07 -6.11 -22.71
C ASP A 759 22.00 -5.71 -23.73
N ARG A 760 22.18 -6.05 -25.02
CA ARG A 760 21.20 -5.81 -26.10
C ARG A 760 20.26 -6.98 -26.40
N ALA A 761 20.52 -8.16 -25.84
CA ALA A 761 19.69 -9.34 -25.98
C ALA A 761 18.23 -9.21 -25.49
N PRO A 762 17.84 -8.30 -24.57
CA PRO A 762 16.43 -8.16 -24.19
C PRO A 762 15.55 -7.42 -25.21
N THR A 763 16.11 -6.96 -26.33
CA THR A 763 15.39 -6.14 -27.34
C THR A 763 15.46 -6.66 -28.77
N LEU A 764 15.82 -7.93 -28.97
CA LEU A 764 15.74 -8.62 -30.28
C LEU A 764 14.72 -9.74 -30.27
#